data_AF-A0A2D8RLN2-F1
#
_entry.id   AF-A0A2D8RLN2-F1
#
_cell.length_a   1.000
_cell.length_b   1.000
_cell.length_c   1.000
_cell.angle_alpha   90.00
_cell.angle_beta   90.00
_cell.angle_gamma   90.00
#
_symmetry.space_group_name_H-M   'P 1'
#
loop_
_entity.id
_entity.type
_entity.pdbx_description
1 polymer ?
#
loop_
_entity_poly.entity_id
_entity_poly.type
_entity_poly.pdbx_seq_one_letter_code
_entity_poly.pdbx_strand_id
1 'polypeptide(L)'
;MLRSPESSGRKVEEAVSLPYLIAEGVIRSSAVLQAWLVGAESAQPLAMRRLHSLLRQARLDMVIRGPTLEVSWRLSCKRSICPAGERDVFNKRLSLALDDSKCCGYMKHGKRSIFLIATAALLLGRHVPASASWDSWVPEFASMIEESCLDCHDDLEQKGNFRLDNLAPMSTDPSKAKIWLHVYDRVSKGEMPPKKRRFSQEDRDRFTEFLGGALEDFDSARERSVGRVVFRRLSSSEYENAVRDLLHLPGLTAAQYTPADPNYHGLDNVADKQELAYSQIALYLEAAEASLQAAVALRPKPDVGPIRYAPRELRAHRKAYRNAHTLVGDELVLIKEPMKSQGPWGLFTAPEEPGYYKIRFRARTGRMAYSAFAEAEHVGDDVPKIFPGEKKQTVALGVTLGRFFDSFNVTPESDTYESTVWLHGNERLRIHCADLPLRSARFASGKNPEIWDALVIEWAEIEGPLIEDWPPKGHRALFGDLPIERWSEKSGRLKPRPNLVGTGKIREVSESVEELYYARSENPARDSRRLLRNFMERAYRRPVRNGEVTVMQKRVLAGLEQGLCFQDAMLIAYKAILCSPDFLFVREKPGKLSGLELATRLSLYLWRSLPDERLSKLGRSGALTKSDVLRAEAVRMLDDPRADRFIDDFTNQWLGLDDIYSTTPDKRLYPEYDEDSFLVESMVWETRIFVREMIRSDLPIGNVIDSDFAFLNERLARHYGIDGVSGGDLQKVALPANSPRGGILTQASILKVSADGFTTSPVKRGVWVLERIVGEPPPAPPPDAGGIEPDTRGATTVREQLIKHRRNESCASCHQGIDPPGFALESFDVMGGYRTRYRSLENGDKEILRRGPLQYKIIEGQPVDPSGEVLDASFSDIQDFKKLLAKEDRKIARNILNRLLVHSTGAVATYSDRQVIEQLLDANEASGYGLRSLILSILETPMFLRK
;
A
#
# COMPACT_ATOMS: atom_id res chain seq x y z
N MET A 1 -44.36 -13.63 34.00
CA MET A 1 -44.44 -15.11 34.16
C MET A 1 -43.99 -15.76 32.85
N LEU A 2 -43.20 -16.84 32.92
CA LEU A 2 -43.30 -18.09 32.11
C LEU A 2 -43.55 -17.96 30.58
N ARG A 3 -42.75 -18.48 29.64
CA ARG A 3 -41.63 -19.46 29.63
C ARG A 3 -40.74 -19.23 28.37
N SER A 4 -39.49 -19.72 28.39
CA SER A 4 -38.65 -20.02 27.21
C SER A 4 -38.86 -21.50 26.77
N PRO A 5 -38.11 -22.18 25.85
CA PRO A 5 -36.78 -21.91 25.25
C PRO A 5 -36.89 -21.84 23.69
N GLU A 6 -35.89 -22.00 22.81
CA GLU A 6 -34.47 -22.45 22.87
C GLU A 6 -33.55 -21.62 21.97
N SER A 7 -32.23 -21.65 22.24
CA SER A 7 -31.18 -21.42 21.24
C SER A 7 -29.85 -21.99 21.76
N SER A 8 -29.42 -23.15 21.24
CA SER A 8 -28.14 -23.79 21.58
C SER A 8 -27.05 -23.43 20.57
N GLY A 9 -25.78 -23.41 21.03
CA GLY A 9 -24.60 -23.50 20.15
C GLY A 9 -24.07 -22.21 19.51
N ARG A 10 -23.35 -21.38 20.29
CA ARG A 10 -22.14 -20.60 19.87
C ARG A 10 -21.59 -19.72 21.02
N LYS A 11 -20.92 -20.33 22.00
CA LYS A 11 -20.04 -19.64 22.99
C LYS A 11 -18.96 -20.58 23.56
N VAL A 12 -18.12 -21.16 22.71
CA VAL A 12 -16.86 -21.82 23.11
C VAL A 12 -15.82 -21.60 22.01
N GLU A 13 -15.06 -20.49 22.04
CA GLU A 13 -13.77 -20.39 21.31
C GLU A 13 -12.84 -19.21 21.71
N GLU A 14 -13.13 -18.44 22.77
CA GLU A 14 -12.23 -17.38 23.28
C GLU A 14 -11.37 -17.80 24.50
N ALA A 15 -11.37 -19.09 24.89
CA ALA A 15 -10.76 -19.55 26.15
C ALA A 15 -9.37 -20.21 26.01
N VAL A 16 -8.78 -20.30 24.81
CA VAL A 16 -7.57 -21.11 24.55
C VAL A 16 -6.27 -20.27 24.45
N SER A 17 -6.37 -18.97 24.23
CA SER A 17 -5.20 -18.09 24.00
C SER A 17 -4.43 -17.68 25.26
N LEU A 18 -5.12 -17.52 26.40
CA LEU A 18 -4.51 -17.00 27.62
C LEU A 18 -3.46 -17.93 28.28
N PRO A 19 -3.65 -19.27 28.37
CA PRO A 19 -2.65 -20.17 28.95
C PRO A 19 -1.36 -20.27 28.11
N TYR A 20 -1.47 -20.15 26.78
CA TYR A 20 -0.35 -20.31 25.86
C TYR A 20 0.63 -19.11 25.95
N LEU A 21 0.08 -17.89 26.02
CA LEU A 21 0.86 -16.66 26.23
C LEU A 21 1.62 -16.66 27.57
N ILE A 22 1.04 -17.23 28.62
CA ILE A 22 1.69 -17.36 29.94
C ILE A 22 2.84 -18.39 29.87
N ALA A 23 2.65 -19.51 29.17
CA ALA A 23 3.70 -20.52 28.99
C ALA A 23 4.90 -19.98 28.18
N GLU A 24 4.67 -19.27 27.07
CA GLU A 24 5.75 -18.67 26.29
C GLU A 24 6.52 -17.59 27.07
N GLY A 25 5.82 -16.75 27.83
CA GLY A 25 6.45 -15.71 28.66
C GLY A 25 7.39 -16.29 29.73
N VAL A 26 7.01 -17.41 30.35
CA VAL A 26 7.82 -18.08 31.39
C VAL A 26 9.04 -18.79 30.79
N ILE A 27 8.91 -19.46 29.65
CA ILE A 27 10.04 -20.14 28.98
C ILE A 27 11.09 -19.11 28.51
N ARG A 28 10.66 -18.00 27.91
CA ARG A 28 11.59 -16.91 27.51
C ARG A 28 12.30 -16.30 28.72
N SER A 29 11.60 -16.12 29.83
CA SER A 29 12.19 -15.58 31.08
C SER A 29 13.21 -16.52 31.71
N SER A 30 12.96 -17.84 31.67
CA SER A 30 13.87 -18.87 32.21
C SER A 30 15.20 -18.94 31.44
N ALA A 31 15.15 -18.95 30.10
CA ALA A 31 16.34 -19.01 29.26
C ALA A 31 17.19 -17.73 29.37
N VAL A 32 16.55 -16.55 29.45
CA VAL A 32 17.25 -15.28 29.66
C VAL A 32 17.91 -15.23 31.04
N LEU A 33 17.24 -15.68 32.12
CA LEU A 33 17.86 -15.74 33.45
C LEU A 33 19.09 -16.66 33.50
N GLN A 34 19.04 -17.84 32.88
CA GLN A 34 20.19 -18.76 32.86
C GLN A 34 21.38 -18.20 32.07
N ALA A 35 21.14 -17.47 30.98
CA ALA A 35 22.21 -16.81 30.22
C ALA A 35 22.83 -15.62 30.99
N TRP A 36 22.03 -14.90 31.80
CA TRP A 36 22.49 -13.71 32.52
C TRP A 36 23.20 -14.03 33.85
N LEU A 37 22.80 -15.10 34.56
CA LEU A 37 23.39 -15.50 35.84
C LEU A 37 24.84 -15.99 35.75
N VAL A 38 25.36 -16.24 34.54
CA VAL A 38 26.74 -16.70 34.30
C VAL A 38 27.73 -15.53 34.13
N GLY A 39 27.27 -14.27 34.09
CA GLY A 39 28.18 -13.14 33.89
C GLY A 39 27.66 -11.76 34.27
N ALA A 40 27.60 -11.44 35.57
CA ALA A 40 27.84 -10.11 36.18
C ALA A 40 27.50 -10.11 37.68
N GLU A 41 28.48 -9.94 38.58
CA GLU A 41 28.24 -9.96 40.03
C GLU A 41 27.66 -8.65 40.63
N SER A 42 27.60 -7.55 39.88
CA SER A 42 27.31 -6.21 40.43
C SER A 42 25.86 -5.69 40.29
N ALA A 43 24.95 -6.42 39.62
CA ALA A 43 23.62 -5.90 39.24
C ALA A 43 22.41 -6.41 40.07
N GLN A 44 22.64 -7.17 41.14
CA GLN A 44 21.60 -7.96 41.81
C GLN A 44 20.43 -7.17 42.49
N PRO A 45 20.62 -6.01 43.16
CA PRO A 45 19.54 -5.39 43.95
C PRO A 45 18.40 -4.75 43.15
N LEU A 46 18.67 -4.19 41.96
CA LEU A 46 17.65 -3.48 41.17
C LEU A 46 16.73 -4.44 40.39
N ALA A 47 17.29 -5.54 39.87
CA ALA A 47 16.55 -6.53 39.10
C ALA A 47 15.48 -7.23 39.95
N MET A 48 15.83 -7.63 41.18
CA MET A 48 14.89 -8.25 42.14
C MET A 48 13.69 -7.36 42.46
N ARG A 49 13.86 -6.03 42.54
CA ARG A 49 12.76 -5.09 42.78
C ARG A 49 11.79 -5.00 41.59
N ARG A 50 12.28 -5.00 40.35
CA ARG A 50 11.43 -5.05 39.15
C ARG A 50 10.67 -6.36 39.04
N LEU A 51 11.32 -7.50 39.34
CA LEU A 51 10.67 -8.82 39.31
C LEU A 51 9.55 -8.93 40.36
N HIS A 52 9.79 -8.48 41.60
CA HIS A 52 8.76 -8.41 42.64
C HIS A 52 7.56 -7.51 42.27
N SER A 53 7.81 -6.41 41.53
CA SER A 53 6.73 -5.53 41.05
C SER A 53 5.82 -6.24 40.05
N LEU A 54 6.40 -6.93 39.07
CA LEU A 54 5.66 -7.69 38.06
C LEU A 54 4.88 -8.86 38.66
N LEU A 55 5.48 -9.60 39.59
CA LEU A 55 4.83 -10.73 40.27
C LEU A 55 3.65 -10.27 41.17
N ARG A 56 3.76 -9.09 41.81
CA ARG A 56 2.63 -8.49 42.55
C ARG A 56 1.47 -8.07 41.64
N GLN A 57 1.75 -7.52 40.46
CA GLN A 57 0.72 -7.21 39.47
C GLN A 57 0.01 -8.48 38.97
N ALA A 58 0.71 -9.62 38.90
CA ALA A 58 0.16 -10.93 38.54
C ALA A 58 -0.50 -11.71 39.71
N ARG A 59 -0.43 -11.22 40.96
CA ARG A 59 -0.89 -11.91 42.19
C ARG A 59 -0.27 -13.31 42.40
N LEU A 60 1.03 -13.44 42.20
CA LEU A 60 1.79 -14.67 42.44
C LEU A 60 2.79 -14.50 43.60
N ASP A 61 2.88 -15.50 44.48
CA ASP A 61 3.88 -15.57 45.56
C ASP A 61 5.01 -16.56 45.19
N MET A 62 6.25 -16.22 45.55
CA MET A 62 7.44 -17.04 45.32
C MET A 62 8.22 -17.22 46.63
N VAL A 63 8.71 -18.44 46.89
CA VAL A 63 9.51 -18.77 48.08
C VAL A 63 10.81 -19.44 47.63
N ILE A 64 11.95 -18.85 47.99
CA ILE A 64 13.28 -19.38 47.66
C ILE A 64 13.77 -20.27 48.81
N ARG A 65 14.32 -21.46 48.49
CA ARG A 65 15.00 -22.35 49.45
C ARG A 65 16.29 -22.90 48.86
N GLY A 66 17.43 -22.34 49.29
CA GLY A 66 18.75 -22.83 48.92
C GLY A 66 19.12 -22.54 47.45
N PRO A 67 20.17 -23.22 46.92
CA PRO A 67 20.73 -22.94 45.59
C PRO A 67 19.91 -23.52 44.41
N THR A 68 18.75 -24.12 44.68
CA THR A 68 17.85 -24.70 43.67
C THR A 68 16.50 -23.99 43.71
N LEU A 69 16.03 -23.55 42.55
CA LEU A 69 14.88 -22.65 42.42
C LEU A 69 13.60 -23.45 42.12
N GLU A 70 12.86 -23.83 43.17
CA GLU A 70 11.51 -24.42 43.04
C GLU A 70 10.43 -23.32 42.96
N VAL A 71 9.54 -23.42 41.97
CA VAL A 71 8.36 -22.56 41.82
C VAL A 71 7.10 -23.40 41.98
N SER A 72 6.23 -23.03 42.93
CA SER A 72 4.96 -23.72 43.17
C SER A 72 3.77 -22.77 43.05
N TRP A 73 2.65 -23.28 42.54
CA TRP A 73 1.49 -22.47 42.14
C TRP A 73 0.29 -22.74 43.06
N ARG A 74 -0.41 -21.68 43.49
CA ARG A 74 -1.73 -21.79 44.16
C ARG A 74 -2.74 -20.84 43.54
N LEU A 75 -3.69 -21.40 42.79
CA LEU A 75 -4.87 -20.67 42.30
C LEU A 75 -6.01 -20.74 43.33
N SER A 76 -6.32 -19.62 44.00
CA SER A 76 -7.51 -19.53 44.85
C SER A 76 -8.75 -19.14 44.04
N CYS A 77 -9.56 -20.11 43.62
CA CYS A 77 -10.86 -19.82 43.00
C CYS A 77 -11.88 -19.43 44.09
N LYS A 78 -12.43 -18.21 44.03
CA LYS A 78 -13.60 -17.84 44.86
C LYS A 78 -14.86 -18.54 44.32
N ARG A 79 -15.71 -19.02 45.24
CA ARG A 79 -16.88 -19.85 44.94
C ARG A 79 -17.98 -19.11 44.17
N SER A 80 -18.23 -19.49 42.92
CA SER A 80 -19.56 -19.73 42.31
C SER A 80 -19.37 -20.03 40.81
N ILE A 81 -20.33 -20.73 40.19
CA ILE A 81 -20.28 -21.18 38.77
C ILE A 81 -19.26 -22.30 38.52
N CYS A 82 -19.56 -23.52 39.00
CA CYS A 82 -19.10 -24.75 38.37
C CYS A 82 -20.00 -25.92 38.83
N PRO A 83 -20.80 -26.55 37.96
CA PRO A 83 -21.60 -27.74 38.31
C PRO A 83 -20.71 -28.93 38.66
N ALA A 84 -21.18 -29.80 39.55
CA ALA A 84 -20.43 -30.99 39.95
C ALA A 84 -20.46 -32.07 38.84
N GLY A 85 -19.30 -32.31 38.19
CA GLY A 85 -19.13 -33.36 37.19
C GLY A 85 -17.68 -33.54 36.70
N GLU A 86 -16.94 -32.44 36.53
CA GLU A 86 -15.62 -32.46 35.86
C GLU A 86 -14.42 -32.27 36.81
N ARG A 87 -14.25 -33.14 37.82
CA ARG A 87 -13.06 -33.12 38.69
C ARG A 87 -12.00 -34.19 38.39
N ASP A 88 -12.34 -35.26 37.67
CA ASP A 88 -11.43 -36.40 37.44
C ASP A 88 -10.70 -36.42 36.10
N VAL A 89 -11.04 -35.56 35.14
CA VAL A 89 -10.38 -35.55 33.81
C VAL A 89 -9.05 -34.79 33.84
N PHE A 90 -8.90 -33.78 34.70
CA PHE A 90 -7.72 -32.91 34.72
C PHE A 90 -6.48 -33.54 35.38
N ASN A 91 -6.67 -34.46 36.35
CA ASN A 91 -5.58 -35.11 37.08
C ASN A 91 -4.90 -36.27 36.34
N LYS A 92 -5.34 -36.62 35.12
CA LYS A 92 -4.86 -37.82 34.40
C LYS A 92 -4.01 -37.54 33.14
N ARG A 93 -3.60 -36.29 32.89
CA ARG A 93 -2.85 -35.92 31.68
C ARG A 93 -1.55 -35.13 31.88
N LEU A 94 -1.01 -35.10 33.10
CA LEU A 94 0.34 -34.56 33.39
C LEU A 94 1.20 -35.52 34.23
N SER A 95 1.19 -36.80 33.86
CA SER A 95 2.05 -37.84 34.42
C SER A 95 2.64 -38.71 33.31
N LEU A 96 3.56 -38.13 32.54
CA LEU A 96 4.56 -38.88 31.77
C LEU A 96 5.93 -38.33 32.17
N ALA A 97 6.59 -39.08 33.04
CA ALA A 97 7.86 -38.71 33.62
C ALA A 97 9.02 -38.91 32.64
N LEU A 98 10.06 -38.10 32.81
CA LEU A 98 11.40 -38.43 32.34
C LEU A 98 11.92 -39.61 33.17
N ASP A 99 12.08 -40.77 32.53
CA ASP A 99 12.79 -41.93 33.11
C ASP A 99 14.21 -41.96 32.54
N ASP A 100 15.19 -41.95 33.44
CA ASP A 100 16.58 -41.54 33.19
C ASP A 100 17.48 -42.70 32.72
N SER A 101 16.89 -43.64 31.96
CA SER A 101 17.43 -45.00 31.83
C SER A 101 17.44 -45.61 30.41
N LYS A 102 17.54 -44.79 29.34
CA LYS A 102 17.66 -45.32 27.95
C LYS A 102 18.36 -44.42 26.92
N CYS A 103 19.56 -43.91 27.22
CA CYS A 103 20.46 -43.31 26.21
C CYS A 103 21.94 -43.70 26.39
N CYS A 104 22.21 -45.00 26.52
CA CYS A 104 23.55 -45.56 26.35
C CYS A 104 23.53 -46.52 25.16
N GLY A 105 24.30 -46.25 24.10
CA GLY A 105 24.34 -47.19 22.97
C GLY A 105 24.83 -46.77 21.59
N TYR A 106 25.43 -45.58 21.36
CA TYR A 106 26.10 -45.30 20.07
C TYR A 106 27.35 -44.40 20.17
N MET A 107 28.31 -44.78 21.02
CA MET A 107 29.72 -44.41 20.86
C MET A 107 30.65 -45.51 21.39
N LYS A 108 31.11 -46.39 20.50
CA LYS A 108 32.34 -47.18 20.68
C LYS A 108 33.21 -47.02 19.43
N HIS A 109 34.52 -46.92 19.65
CA HIS A 109 35.59 -46.59 18.70
C HIS A 109 35.64 -45.12 18.25
N GLY A 110 36.79 -44.46 18.51
CA GLY A 110 37.00 -43.04 18.16
C GLY A 110 37.85 -42.21 19.14
N LYS A 111 38.20 -42.72 20.33
CA LYS A 111 39.06 -41.99 21.30
C LYS A 111 40.52 -41.92 20.84
N ARG A 112 40.87 -41.02 19.89
CA ARG A 112 42.27 -40.64 19.58
C ARG A 112 42.46 -39.32 18.77
N SER A 113 41.63 -38.28 18.99
CA SER A 113 41.80 -36.99 18.28
C SER A 113 41.54 -35.70 19.08
N ILE A 114 41.01 -35.76 20.31
CA ILE A 114 40.54 -34.55 21.03
C ILE A 114 41.68 -33.78 21.74
N PHE A 115 42.86 -34.39 21.93
CA PHE A 115 43.99 -33.77 22.65
C PHE A 115 44.84 -32.79 21.81
N LEU A 116 44.42 -32.46 20.57
CA LEU A 116 45.16 -31.59 19.64
C LEU A 116 44.46 -30.25 19.33
N ILE A 117 43.25 -30.02 19.85
CA ILE A 117 42.46 -28.81 19.55
C ILE A 117 42.63 -27.72 20.63
N ALA A 118 42.95 -28.11 21.89
CA ALA A 118 43.13 -27.16 23.00
C ALA A 118 44.34 -26.22 22.82
N THR A 119 45.38 -26.64 22.11
CA THR A 119 46.60 -25.84 21.87
C THR A 119 46.53 -24.96 20.60
N ALA A 120 45.60 -25.23 19.68
CA ALA A 120 45.42 -24.40 18.48
C ALA A 120 44.61 -23.11 18.77
N ALA A 121 43.69 -23.15 19.74
CA ALA A 121 42.90 -21.99 20.15
C ALA A 121 43.73 -20.86 20.80
N LEU A 122 44.91 -21.18 21.33
CA LEU A 122 45.84 -20.21 21.94
C LEU A 122 46.80 -19.54 20.92
N LEU A 123 46.81 -19.97 19.66
CA LEU A 123 47.63 -19.38 18.58
C LEU A 123 46.78 -18.80 17.43
N LEU A 124 45.45 -18.88 17.52
CA LEU A 124 44.50 -18.15 16.67
C LEU A 124 43.68 -17.14 17.47
N GLY A 125 44.30 -16.57 18.52
CA GLY A 125 43.96 -15.25 19.01
C GLY A 125 44.24 -14.20 17.94
N ARG A 126 43.40 -14.14 16.90
CA ARG A 126 43.22 -12.92 16.13
C ARG A 126 42.93 -11.83 17.16
N HIS A 127 43.72 -10.76 17.14
CA HIS A 127 43.36 -9.56 17.86
C HIS A 127 41.90 -9.22 17.51
N VAL A 128 41.01 -9.35 18.49
CA VAL A 128 39.88 -8.43 18.56
C VAL A 128 40.56 -7.07 18.61
N PRO A 129 40.42 -6.21 17.59
CA PRO A 129 41.02 -4.89 17.67
C PRO A 129 40.45 -4.24 18.94
N ALA A 130 41.35 -3.67 19.75
CA ALA A 130 40.93 -2.81 20.85
C ALA A 130 39.95 -1.76 20.29
N SER A 131 39.05 -1.28 21.15
CA SER A 131 38.14 -0.16 20.87
C SER A 131 38.80 0.84 19.94
N ALA A 132 38.27 0.99 18.71
CA ALA A 132 38.88 1.82 17.68
C ALA A 132 39.06 3.25 18.22
N SER A 133 40.31 3.59 18.53
CA SER A 133 40.64 4.87 19.13
C SER A 133 40.71 5.95 18.05
N TRP A 134 40.51 7.19 18.49
CA TRP A 134 40.55 8.38 17.65
C TRP A 134 41.92 8.59 16.97
N ASP A 135 42.97 7.90 17.44
CA ASP A 135 44.32 7.83 16.83
C ASP A 135 44.35 7.36 15.35
N SER A 136 43.24 6.82 14.84
CA SER A 136 43.09 6.36 13.46
C SER A 136 42.58 7.44 12.49
N TRP A 137 42.25 8.63 12.97
CA TRP A 137 41.93 9.80 12.14
C TRP A 137 43.15 10.72 11.98
N VAL A 138 43.10 11.65 11.02
CA VAL A 138 44.04 12.78 10.97
C VAL A 138 43.85 13.58 12.26
N PRO A 139 44.89 13.75 13.11
CA PRO A 139 44.72 14.33 14.46
C PRO A 139 44.05 15.72 14.49
N GLU A 140 44.22 16.49 13.42
CA GLU A 140 43.57 17.78 13.18
C GLU A 140 42.04 17.70 13.23
N PHE A 141 41.42 16.70 12.58
CA PHE A 141 39.97 16.56 12.55
C PHE A 141 39.38 16.01 13.85
N ALA A 142 40.17 15.29 14.64
CA ALA A 142 39.77 14.89 15.99
C ALA A 142 39.65 16.12 16.92
N SER A 143 40.66 16.99 16.93
CA SER A 143 40.62 18.28 17.65
C SER A 143 39.46 19.17 17.19
N MET A 144 39.18 19.26 15.88
CA MET A 144 38.01 20.01 15.39
C MET A 144 36.67 19.47 15.92
N ILE A 145 36.50 18.15 16.04
CA ILE A 145 35.29 17.54 16.61
C ILE A 145 35.20 17.81 18.12
N GLU A 146 36.30 17.65 18.85
CA GLU A 146 36.35 17.94 20.29
C GLU A 146 36.00 19.40 20.58
N GLU A 147 36.64 20.36 19.91
CA GLU A 147 36.51 21.79 20.18
C GLU A 147 35.20 22.43 19.69
N SER A 148 34.58 21.87 18.63
CA SER A 148 33.43 22.50 17.96
C SER A 148 32.15 21.68 17.95
N CYS A 149 32.20 20.38 18.28
CA CYS A 149 31.03 19.50 18.25
C CYS A 149 30.70 18.88 19.63
N LEU A 150 31.69 18.37 20.38
CA LEU A 150 31.42 17.62 21.61
C LEU A 150 30.83 18.49 22.73
N ASP A 151 31.20 19.77 22.80
CA ASP A 151 30.58 20.86 23.59
C ASP A 151 29.03 20.88 23.60
N CYS A 152 28.38 20.23 22.63
CA CYS A 152 26.92 20.20 22.45
C CYS A 152 26.36 18.83 22.07
N HIS A 153 27.20 17.80 21.95
CA HIS A 153 26.87 16.45 21.45
C HIS A 153 27.65 15.33 22.17
N ASP A 154 27.89 15.50 23.47
CA ASP A 154 28.50 14.50 24.34
C ASP A 154 27.44 13.73 25.17
N ASP A 155 27.84 13.05 26.25
CA ASP A 155 26.89 12.34 27.11
C ASP A 155 26.07 13.26 28.03
N LEU A 156 26.52 14.50 28.26
CA LEU A 156 25.90 15.50 29.14
C LEU A 156 24.95 16.44 28.38
N GLU A 157 25.44 17.05 27.30
CA GLU A 157 24.73 17.99 26.45
C GLU A 157 24.36 17.30 25.13
N GLN A 158 23.10 16.86 25.01
CA GLN A 158 22.59 16.08 23.87
C GLN A 158 21.71 16.93 22.95
N LYS A 159 22.24 18.07 22.45
CA LYS A 159 21.42 19.01 21.67
C LYS A 159 20.91 18.36 20.38
N GLY A 160 19.63 18.57 20.08
CA GLY A 160 18.96 17.89 18.97
C GLY A 160 18.79 16.37 19.15
N ASN A 161 18.94 15.84 20.37
CA ASN A 161 18.96 14.39 20.67
C ASN A 161 20.03 13.64 19.85
N PHE A 162 21.20 14.28 19.69
CA PHE A 162 22.31 13.81 18.86
C PHE A 162 23.60 13.72 19.68
N ARG A 163 24.32 12.60 19.53
CA ARG A 163 25.56 12.28 20.25
C ARG A 163 26.65 11.82 19.29
N LEU A 164 27.87 12.31 19.51
CA LEU A 164 29.07 11.98 18.74
C LEU A 164 30.15 11.30 19.57
N ASP A 165 30.16 11.47 20.89
CA ASP A 165 31.16 10.91 21.82
C ASP A 165 31.32 9.38 21.72
N ASN A 166 30.23 8.66 21.43
CA ASN A 166 30.21 7.19 21.29
C ASN A 166 30.35 6.70 19.84
N LEU A 167 30.49 7.63 18.89
CA LEU A 167 30.54 7.32 17.47
C LEU A 167 31.95 6.93 17.05
N ALA A 168 32.21 5.62 17.05
CA ALA A 168 33.49 5.07 16.60
C ALA A 168 33.93 5.64 15.23
N PRO A 169 35.24 5.98 15.06
CA PRO A 169 35.77 6.48 13.80
C PRO A 169 35.45 5.54 12.64
N MET A 170 34.94 6.11 11.55
CA MET A 170 34.42 5.46 10.31
C MET A 170 34.43 3.92 10.29
N SER A 171 33.48 3.31 11.01
CA SER A 171 33.41 1.85 11.16
C SER A 171 32.73 1.16 9.97
N THR A 172 32.94 -0.15 9.82
CA THR A 172 32.19 -1.01 8.88
C THR A 172 30.69 -1.20 9.23
N ASP A 173 30.15 -0.48 10.22
CA ASP A 173 28.73 -0.51 10.61
C ASP A 173 27.92 0.55 9.83
N PRO A 174 26.96 0.14 8.97
CA PRO A 174 26.09 1.07 8.23
C PRO A 174 25.28 2.02 9.10
N SER A 175 25.04 1.68 10.36
CA SER A 175 24.32 2.54 11.32
C SER A 175 25.14 3.77 11.67
N LYS A 176 26.46 3.62 11.81
CA LYS A 176 27.38 4.72 12.12
C LYS A 176 27.72 5.55 10.88
N ALA A 177 27.84 4.92 9.71
CA ALA A 177 28.01 5.65 8.45
C ALA A 177 26.85 6.62 8.16
N LYS A 178 25.60 6.24 8.50
CA LYS A 178 24.43 7.13 8.40
C LYS A 178 24.52 8.34 9.32
N ILE A 179 25.13 8.20 10.50
CA ILE A 179 25.36 9.31 11.43
C ILE A 179 26.44 10.24 10.87
N TRP A 180 27.55 9.71 10.35
CA TRP A 180 28.59 10.52 9.69
C TRP A 180 28.09 11.25 8.44
N LEU A 181 27.21 10.62 7.65
CA LEU A 181 26.53 11.28 6.52
C LEU A 181 25.65 12.46 7.00
N HIS A 182 24.97 12.31 8.15
CA HIS A 182 24.21 13.42 8.74
C HIS A 182 25.11 14.57 9.18
N VAL A 183 26.28 14.29 9.78
CA VAL A 183 27.29 15.30 10.12
C VAL A 183 27.77 16.03 8.86
N TYR A 184 28.16 15.29 7.82
CA TYR A 184 28.55 15.86 6.53
C TYR A 184 27.47 16.82 5.99
N ASP A 185 26.21 16.41 5.99
CA ASP A 185 25.11 17.20 5.44
C ASP A 185 24.84 18.50 6.23
N ARG A 186 24.95 18.46 7.56
CA ARG A 186 24.76 19.66 8.40
C ARG A 186 25.96 20.62 8.32
N VAL A 187 27.19 20.10 8.16
CA VAL A 187 28.40 20.92 8.08
C VAL A 187 28.62 21.52 6.69
N SER A 188 28.37 20.76 5.62
CA SER A 188 28.44 21.26 4.24
C SER A 188 27.45 22.39 3.97
N LYS A 189 26.22 22.29 4.49
CA LYS A 189 25.23 23.40 4.49
C LYS A 189 25.59 24.56 5.41
N GLY A 190 26.61 24.42 6.25
CA GLY A 190 27.04 25.43 7.22
C GLY A 190 26.00 25.74 8.30
N GLU A 191 25.08 24.79 8.56
CA GLU A 191 24.08 24.80 9.63
C GLU A 191 24.74 24.47 10.98
N MET A 192 25.73 23.56 10.96
CA MET A 192 26.58 23.20 12.08
C MET A 192 28.08 23.43 11.72
N PRO A 193 28.94 23.74 12.70
CA PRO A 193 28.61 24.15 14.07
C PRO A 193 27.89 25.51 14.12
N PRO A 194 27.14 25.82 15.20
CA PRO A 194 26.36 27.06 15.31
C PRO A 194 27.24 28.31 15.34
N LYS A 195 26.68 29.48 15.06
CA LYS A 195 27.40 30.77 14.85
C LYS A 195 28.53 31.10 15.84
N LYS A 196 28.46 30.65 17.10
CA LYS A 196 29.50 30.88 18.14
C LYS A 196 30.75 29.98 18.02
N ARG A 197 30.64 28.84 17.30
CA ARG A 197 31.67 27.82 17.08
C ARG A 197 31.89 27.55 15.58
N ARG A 198 31.43 28.46 14.70
CA ARG A 198 31.37 28.21 13.25
C ARG A 198 32.78 28.11 12.66
N PHE A 199 33.08 26.97 12.05
CA PHE A 199 34.27 26.74 11.23
C PHE A 199 34.48 27.85 10.19
N SER A 200 35.74 28.16 9.86
CA SER A 200 36.06 29.01 8.71
C SER A 200 35.60 28.34 7.41
N GLN A 201 35.58 29.08 6.30
CA GLN A 201 35.23 28.47 4.99
C GLN A 201 36.19 27.34 4.65
N GLU A 202 37.49 27.59 4.79
CA GLU A 202 38.57 26.63 4.52
C GLU A 202 38.46 25.38 5.42
N ASP A 203 38.20 25.55 6.71
CA ASP A 203 38.05 24.42 7.64
C ASP A 203 36.80 23.57 7.33
N ARG A 204 35.68 24.20 6.91
CA ARG A 204 34.50 23.45 6.46
C ARG A 204 34.78 22.65 5.20
N ASP A 205 35.45 23.26 4.24
CA ASP A 205 35.73 22.63 2.95
C ASP A 205 36.70 21.45 3.15
N ARG A 206 37.77 21.63 3.94
CA ARG A 206 38.71 20.56 4.32
C ARG A 206 38.04 19.42 5.11
N PHE A 207 37.22 19.74 6.11
CA PHE A 207 36.53 18.74 6.92
C PHE A 207 35.47 17.95 6.13
N THR A 208 34.74 18.63 5.24
CA THR A 208 33.75 17.97 4.39
C THR A 208 34.41 17.17 3.27
N GLU A 209 35.50 17.62 2.66
CA GLU A 209 36.30 16.83 1.71
C GLU A 209 36.79 15.52 2.36
N PHE A 210 37.35 15.60 3.57
CA PHE A 210 37.78 14.42 4.33
C PHE A 210 36.62 13.46 4.66
N LEU A 211 35.52 13.97 5.22
CA LEU A 211 34.33 13.15 5.52
C LEU A 211 33.75 12.52 4.24
N GLY A 212 33.76 13.25 3.13
CA GLY A 212 33.27 12.79 1.84
C GLY A 212 34.08 11.61 1.31
N GLY A 213 35.41 11.73 1.27
CA GLY A 213 36.29 10.63 0.87
C GLY A 213 36.12 9.39 1.75
N ALA A 214 36.00 9.57 3.07
CA ALA A 214 35.79 8.47 4.00
C ALA A 214 34.42 7.79 3.85
N LEU A 215 33.37 8.54 3.49
CA LEU A 215 32.04 8.01 3.15
C LEU A 215 32.05 7.27 1.80
N GLU A 216 32.78 7.78 0.80
CA GLU A 216 32.94 7.13 -0.50
C GLU A 216 33.73 5.81 -0.40
N ASP A 217 34.78 5.75 0.42
CA ASP A 217 35.52 4.53 0.73
C ASP A 217 34.63 3.49 1.43
N PHE A 218 33.80 3.93 2.39
CA PHE A 218 32.83 3.08 3.07
C PHE A 218 31.80 2.49 2.10
N ASP A 219 31.16 3.34 1.28
CA ASP A 219 30.19 2.92 0.27
C ASP A 219 30.81 1.94 -0.73
N SER A 220 32.01 2.26 -1.24
CA SER A 220 32.77 1.42 -2.16
C SER A 220 33.18 0.08 -1.55
N ALA A 221 33.51 0.03 -0.26
CA ALA A 221 33.78 -1.23 0.45
C ALA A 221 32.48 -2.06 0.64
N ARG A 222 31.35 -1.41 0.91
CA ARG A 222 30.04 -2.06 1.04
C ARG A 222 29.57 -2.65 -0.29
N GLU A 223 29.61 -1.88 -1.38
CA GLU A 223 29.22 -2.35 -2.72
C GLU A 223 30.05 -3.56 -3.15
N ARG A 224 31.38 -3.52 -2.95
CA ARG A 224 32.27 -4.65 -3.27
C ARG A 224 31.99 -5.93 -2.48
N SER A 225 31.41 -5.84 -1.28
CA SER A 225 31.18 -7.01 -0.41
C SER A 225 29.79 -7.62 -0.56
N VAL A 226 28.73 -6.80 -0.60
CA VAL A 226 27.32 -7.26 -0.63
C VAL A 226 26.47 -6.61 -1.72
N GLY A 227 26.98 -5.56 -2.37
CA GLY A 227 26.22 -4.65 -3.24
C GLY A 227 25.54 -3.51 -2.47
N ARG A 228 24.91 -2.59 -3.20
CA ARG A 228 24.11 -1.48 -2.65
C ARG A 228 22.78 -1.95 -2.04
N VAL A 229 22.26 -3.09 -2.50
CA VAL A 229 21.04 -3.77 -2.03
C VAL A 229 21.42 -5.07 -1.31
N VAL A 230 20.90 -5.36 -0.11
CA VAL A 230 21.22 -6.64 0.57
C VAL A 230 20.30 -7.78 0.08
N PHE A 231 19.05 -7.80 0.55
CA PHE A 231 18.00 -8.76 0.18
C PHE A 231 16.66 -8.04 -0.04
N ARG A 232 16.34 -7.65 -1.29
CA ARG A 232 15.03 -7.10 -1.64
C ARG A 232 13.98 -8.22 -1.76
N ARG A 233 12.85 -8.07 -1.08
CA ARG A 233 11.65 -8.90 -1.26
C ARG A 233 10.76 -8.25 -2.33
N LEU A 234 10.01 -9.05 -3.08
CA LEU A 234 8.87 -8.52 -3.85
C LEU A 234 7.90 -7.85 -2.86
N SER A 235 7.54 -6.58 -3.07
CA SER A 235 6.48 -5.94 -2.28
C SER A 235 5.12 -6.60 -2.55
N SER A 236 4.10 -6.27 -1.75
CA SER A 236 2.76 -6.85 -1.88
C SER A 236 2.17 -6.65 -3.28
N SER A 237 2.34 -5.44 -3.85
CA SER A 237 2.01 -5.10 -5.24
C SER A 237 2.79 -5.96 -6.26
N GLU A 238 4.10 -6.14 -6.06
CA GLU A 238 4.95 -6.93 -6.96
C GLU A 238 4.64 -8.43 -6.89
N TYR A 239 4.37 -8.96 -5.69
CA TYR A 239 3.94 -10.35 -5.49
C TYR A 239 2.62 -10.60 -6.23
N GLU A 240 1.63 -9.72 -6.01
CA GLU A 240 0.32 -9.80 -6.64
C GLU A 240 0.43 -9.78 -8.17
N ASN A 241 1.13 -8.80 -8.74
CA ASN A 241 1.31 -8.72 -10.18
C ASN A 241 2.09 -9.92 -10.74
N ALA A 242 3.09 -10.44 -10.02
CA ALA A 242 3.81 -11.63 -10.42
C ALA A 242 2.91 -12.88 -10.47
N VAL A 243 2.01 -13.08 -9.48
CA VAL A 243 1.05 -14.19 -9.53
C VAL A 243 -0.06 -13.98 -10.57
N ARG A 244 -0.53 -12.73 -10.77
CA ARG A 244 -1.44 -12.37 -11.88
C ARG A 244 -0.87 -12.80 -13.22
N ASP A 245 0.41 -12.52 -13.48
CA ASP A 245 1.07 -12.80 -14.76
C ASP A 245 1.50 -14.27 -14.91
N LEU A 246 1.84 -14.97 -13.82
CA LEU A 246 2.08 -16.43 -13.84
C LEU A 246 0.81 -17.21 -14.18
N LEU A 247 -0.31 -16.83 -13.55
CA LEU A 247 -1.56 -17.56 -13.56
C LEU A 247 -2.58 -16.99 -14.56
N HIS A 248 -2.25 -15.92 -15.29
CA HIS A 248 -3.14 -15.25 -16.23
C HIS A 248 -4.48 -14.82 -15.59
N LEU A 249 -4.41 -14.31 -14.36
CA LEU A 249 -5.56 -13.84 -13.56
C LEU A 249 -5.44 -12.31 -13.34
N PRO A 250 -5.67 -11.46 -14.35
CA PRO A 250 -5.35 -10.03 -14.28
C PRO A 250 -6.05 -9.26 -13.15
N GLY A 251 -7.22 -9.72 -12.69
CA GLY A 251 -7.92 -9.16 -11.52
C GLY A 251 -7.85 -10.04 -10.27
N LEU A 252 -6.82 -10.86 -10.07
CA LEU A 252 -6.56 -11.51 -8.77
C LEU A 252 -6.18 -10.45 -7.73
N THR A 253 -6.69 -10.55 -6.49
CA THR A 253 -6.32 -9.70 -5.35
C THR A 253 -5.56 -10.51 -4.29
N ALA A 254 -4.26 -10.67 -4.49
CA ALA A 254 -3.37 -11.43 -3.60
C ALA A 254 -2.71 -10.57 -2.51
N ALA A 255 -2.53 -9.26 -2.73
CA ALA A 255 -1.83 -8.35 -1.82
C ALA A 255 -2.52 -8.21 -0.45
N GLN A 256 -3.85 -8.41 -0.39
CA GLN A 256 -4.59 -8.43 0.89
C GLN A 256 -4.22 -9.60 1.81
N TYR A 257 -3.54 -10.62 1.28
CA TYR A 257 -3.07 -11.79 2.03
C TYR A 257 -1.57 -11.74 2.31
N THR A 258 -0.83 -10.76 1.79
CA THR A 258 0.60 -10.62 2.06
C THR A 258 0.85 -9.76 3.31
N PRO A 259 2.04 -9.86 3.93
CA PRO A 259 2.43 -8.95 5.00
C PRO A 259 2.48 -7.51 4.50
N ALA A 260 1.94 -6.56 5.26
CA ALA A 260 2.10 -5.14 4.96
C ALA A 260 3.59 -4.76 4.84
N ASP A 261 3.93 -4.03 3.79
CA ASP A 261 5.30 -3.59 3.54
C ASP A 261 5.63 -2.34 4.39
N PRO A 262 6.87 -2.23 4.89
CA PRO A 262 7.29 -1.10 5.70
C PRO A 262 7.52 0.12 4.80
N ASN A 263 6.75 1.18 5.04
CA ASN A 263 6.91 2.46 4.34
C ASN A 263 8.18 3.18 4.82
N TYR A 264 9.05 3.57 3.89
CA TYR A 264 10.23 4.39 4.16
C TYR A 264 10.27 5.58 3.19
N HIS A 265 10.02 6.79 3.71
CA HIS A 265 9.87 8.04 2.94
C HIS A 265 8.88 7.95 1.77
N GLY A 266 7.82 7.16 1.93
CA GLY A 266 6.78 6.90 0.94
C GLY A 266 6.94 5.57 0.19
N LEU A 267 8.13 4.94 0.19
CA LEU A 267 8.42 3.80 -0.67
C LEU A 267 8.31 2.44 0.06
N ASP A 268 7.79 1.42 -0.64
CA ASP A 268 7.47 0.08 -0.09
C ASP A 268 8.57 -0.98 -0.34
N ASN A 269 9.52 -0.67 -1.22
CA ASN A 269 10.43 -1.63 -1.84
C ASN A 269 11.91 -1.44 -1.46
N VAL A 270 12.13 -0.72 -0.35
CA VAL A 270 13.45 -0.44 0.22
C VAL A 270 13.98 -1.69 0.94
N ALA A 271 14.99 -2.33 0.36
CA ALA A 271 15.45 -3.66 0.78
C ALA A 271 15.90 -3.72 2.24
N ASP A 272 16.60 -2.69 2.72
CA ASP A 272 17.05 -2.51 4.11
C ASP A 272 15.90 -2.41 5.14
N LYS A 273 14.64 -2.41 4.69
CA LYS A 273 13.45 -2.37 5.53
C LYS A 273 12.58 -3.61 5.42
N GLN A 274 12.66 -4.37 4.31
CA GLN A 274 11.81 -5.52 4.02
C GLN A 274 12.21 -6.82 4.77
N GLU A 275 12.50 -6.72 6.07
CA GLU A 275 12.73 -7.90 6.91
C GLU A 275 11.49 -8.81 6.94
N LEU A 276 11.71 -10.13 7.01
CA LEU A 276 10.64 -11.13 6.99
C LEU A 276 10.64 -11.96 8.28
N ALA A 277 9.62 -11.76 9.11
CA ALA A 277 9.38 -12.56 10.31
C ALA A 277 8.81 -13.94 9.96
N TYR A 278 9.02 -14.94 10.83
CA TYR A 278 8.51 -16.30 10.61
C TYR A 278 6.97 -16.35 10.45
N SER A 279 6.24 -15.57 11.24
CA SER A 279 4.77 -15.46 11.16
C SER A 279 4.28 -14.93 9.80
N GLN A 280 5.07 -14.10 9.13
CA GLN A 280 4.74 -13.53 7.82
C GLN A 280 4.84 -14.55 6.68
N ILE A 281 5.49 -15.70 6.89
CA ILE A 281 5.51 -16.80 5.90
C ILE A 281 4.13 -17.48 5.80
N ALA A 282 3.34 -17.50 6.89
CA ALA A 282 1.97 -18.03 6.87
C ALA A 282 1.07 -17.21 5.92
N LEU A 283 1.20 -15.89 5.95
CA LEU A 283 0.51 -14.96 5.04
C LEU A 283 0.83 -15.27 3.57
N TYR A 284 2.10 -15.49 3.23
CA TYR A 284 2.46 -15.94 1.87
C TYR A 284 1.90 -17.31 1.49
N LEU A 285 1.74 -18.24 2.44
CA LEU A 285 1.07 -19.52 2.19
C LEU A 285 -0.43 -19.34 1.93
N GLU A 286 -1.09 -18.39 2.58
CA GLU A 286 -2.49 -18.05 2.30
C GLU A 286 -2.63 -17.36 0.93
N ALA A 287 -1.77 -16.38 0.63
CA ALA A 287 -1.70 -15.70 -0.66
C ALA A 287 -1.47 -16.67 -1.82
N ALA A 288 -0.51 -17.60 -1.68
CA ALA A 288 -0.21 -18.62 -2.67
C ALA A 288 -1.36 -19.62 -2.85
N GLU A 289 -2.02 -20.05 -1.76
CA GLU A 289 -3.19 -20.93 -1.83
C GLU A 289 -4.32 -20.25 -2.61
N ALA A 290 -4.72 -19.04 -2.21
CA ALA A 290 -5.79 -18.30 -2.88
C ALA A 290 -5.48 -18.07 -4.37
N SER A 291 -4.25 -17.64 -4.69
CA SER A 291 -3.81 -17.43 -6.07
C SER A 291 -3.93 -18.69 -6.91
N LEU A 292 -3.43 -19.82 -6.40
CA LEU A 292 -3.44 -21.09 -7.13
C LEU A 292 -4.86 -21.65 -7.29
N GLN A 293 -5.68 -21.61 -6.23
CA GLN A 293 -7.07 -22.10 -6.28
C GLN A 293 -7.91 -21.30 -7.29
N ALA A 294 -7.72 -19.98 -7.36
CA ALA A 294 -8.38 -19.12 -8.35
C ALA A 294 -8.02 -19.45 -9.82
N ALA A 295 -6.91 -20.16 -10.07
CA ALA A 295 -6.49 -20.57 -11.40
C ALA A 295 -7.04 -21.94 -11.84
N VAL A 296 -7.57 -22.75 -10.92
CA VAL A 296 -7.91 -24.16 -11.20
C VAL A 296 -9.38 -24.30 -11.62
N ALA A 297 -9.60 -24.81 -12.82
CA ALA A 297 -10.91 -25.31 -13.26
C ALA A 297 -11.36 -26.58 -12.48
N LEU A 298 -11.85 -26.38 -11.26
CA LEU A 298 -12.38 -27.42 -10.36
C LEU A 298 -13.85 -27.82 -10.64
N ARG A 299 -14.55 -27.06 -11.48
CA ARG A 299 -15.99 -27.17 -11.77
C ARG A 299 -16.23 -27.61 -13.23
N PRO A 300 -17.46 -27.99 -13.61
CA PRO A 300 -17.85 -28.01 -15.02
C PRO A 300 -17.46 -26.71 -15.75
N LYS A 301 -17.37 -26.76 -17.08
CA LYS A 301 -17.30 -25.53 -17.88
C LYS A 301 -18.53 -24.67 -17.53
N PRO A 302 -18.36 -23.40 -17.10
CA PRO A 302 -19.48 -22.53 -16.78
C PRO A 302 -20.40 -22.37 -18.01
N ASP A 303 -21.70 -22.20 -17.76
CA ASP A 303 -22.57 -21.63 -18.79
C ASP A 303 -22.22 -20.15 -18.89
N VAL A 304 -21.76 -19.74 -20.08
CA VAL A 304 -21.29 -18.38 -20.36
C VAL A 304 -22.32 -17.56 -21.13
N GLY A 305 -23.53 -18.10 -21.35
CA GLY A 305 -24.61 -17.42 -22.03
C GLY A 305 -25.07 -16.13 -21.33
N PRO A 306 -25.68 -15.19 -22.08
CA PRO A 306 -26.17 -13.95 -21.51
C PRO A 306 -27.36 -14.19 -20.57
N ILE A 307 -27.20 -13.84 -19.29
CA ILE A 307 -28.28 -13.78 -18.30
C ILE A 307 -28.87 -12.36 -18.35
N ARG A 308 -30.09 -12.26 -18.88
CA ARG A 308 -30.82 -10.99 -18.99
C ARG A 308 -31.81 -10.83 -17.84
N TYR A 309 -31.83 -9.65 -17.26
CA TYR A 309 -32.67 -9.28 -16.14
C TYR A 309 -33.69 -8.22 -16.56
N ALA A 310 -34.97 -8.52 -16.33
CA ALA A 310 -36.04 -7.55 -16.48
C ALA A 310 -35.97 -6.51 -15.35
N PRO A 311 -36.44 -5.26 -15.57
CA PRO A 311 -36.42 -4.20 -14.55
C PRO A 311 -37.05 -4.54 -13.19
N ARG A 312 -37.99 -5.50 -13.16
CA ARG A 312 -38.58 -6.03 -11.92
C ARG A 312 -37.58 -6.80 -11.05
N GLU A 313 -36.62 -7.48 -11.67
CA GLU A 313 -35.56 -8.29 -11.03
C GLU A 313 -34.39 -7.41 -10.56
N LEU A 314 -34.13 -6.32 -11.30
CA LEU A 314 -33.20 -5.26 -10.90
C LEU A 314 -33.66 -4.48 -9.64
N ARG A 315 -34.93 -4.61 -9.23
CA ARG A 315 -35.53 -3.82 -8.15
C ARG A 315 -35.21 -4.37 -6.77
N ALA A 316 -34.44 -3.63 -5.96
CA ALA A 316 -34.18 -3.98 -4.57
C ALA A 316 -35.46 -4.08 -3.69
N HIS A 317 -35.71 -5.25 -3.08
CA HIS A 317 -36.94 -5.53 -2.31
C HIS A 317 -37.00 -4.97 -0.87
N ARG A 318 -35.90 -4.44 -0.31
CA ARG A 318 -35.87 -3.96 1.09
C ARG A 318 -36.64 -2.63 1.25
N LYS A 319 -37.50 -2.55 2.29
CA LYS A 319 -38.34 -1.37 2.60
C LYS A 319 -37.57 -0.05 2.66
N ALA A 320 -36.32 -0.06 3.16
CA ALA A 320 -35.49 1.14 3.29
C ALA A 320 -35.11 1.81 1.96
N TYR A 321 -35.28 1.12 0.81
CA TYR A 321 -34.75 1.56 -0.49
C TYR A 321 -35.85 1.99 -1.47
N ARG A 322 -37.13 1.92 -1.07
CA ARG A 322 -38.30 2.24 -1.92
C ARG A 322 -38.36 3.69 -2.43
N ASN A 323 -37.45 4.55 -2.00
CA ASN A 323 -37.47 5.98 -2.28
C ASN A 323 -36.43 6.42 -3.34
N ALA A 324 -35.40 5.61 -3.63
CA ALA A 324 -34.42 5.95 -4.68
C ALA A 324 -34.74 5.29 -6.05
N HIS A 325 -35.75 4.41 -6.09
CA HIS A 325 -36.23 3.80 -7.33
C HIS A 325 -37.72 3.51 -7.33
N THR A 326 -38.27 3.42 -8.53
CA THR A 326 -39.62 2.89 -8.75
C THR A 326 -39.69 2.11 -10.04
N LEU A 327 -40.70 1.25 -10.15
CA LEU A 327 -41.12 0.71 -11.43
C LEU A 327 -42.25 1.59 -11.96
N VAL A 328 -42.26 1.82 -13.27
CA VAL A 328 -43.39 2.40 -14.01
C VAL A 328 -43.62 1.52 -15.23
N GLY A 329 -44.75 0.81 -15.25
CA GLY A 329 -44.92 -0.31 -16.18
C GLY A 329 -43.81 -1.34 -15.97
N ASP A 330 -43.06 -1.62 -17.05
CA ASP A 330 -41.91 -2.52 -17.06
C ASP A 330 -40.55 -1.78 -17.13
N GLU A 331 -40.49 -0.48 -16.84
CA GLU A 331 -39.25 0.29 -16.74
C GLU A 331 -38.81 0.49 -15.28
N LEU A 332 -37.50 0.43 -15.00
CA LEU A 332 -36.91 0.78 -13.70
C LEU A 332 -36.39 2.22 -13.75
N VAL A 333 -36.98 3.09 -12.93
CA VAL A 333 -36.58 4.49 -12.79
C VAL A 333 -35.66 4.62 -11.58
N LEU A 334 -34.50 5.22 -11.79
CA LEU A 334 -33.50 5.52 -10.77
C LEU A 334 -33.41 7.04 -10.56
N ILE A 335 -33.45 7.46 -9.29
CA ILE A 335 -33.18 8.83 -8.84
C ILE A 335 -32.12 8.79 -7.72
N LYS A 336 -31.28 9.81 -7.61
CA LYS A 336 -30.13 9.75 -6.69
C LYS A 336 -30.57 9.96 -5.23
N GLU A 337 -30.13 9.08 -4.34
CA GLU A 337 -30.28 9.22 -2.88
C GLU A 337 -28.95 8.97 -2.18
N PRO A 338 -28.73 9.49 -0.95
CA PRO A 338 -27.50 9.27 -0.19
C PRO A 338 -27.25 7.78 0.10
N MET A 339 -25.99 7.36 0.13
CA MET A 339 -25.58 5.97 0.34
C MET A 339 -26.12 5.34 1.64
N LYS A 340 -26.42 6.11 2.69
CA LYS A 340 -27.07 5.56 3.90
C LYS A 340 -28.46 4.95 3.66
N SER A 341 -29.22 5.39 2.65
CA SER A 341 -30.45 4.72 2.18
C SER A 341 -30.18 3.80 0.99
N GLN A 342 -28.93 3.40 0.76
CA GLN A 342 -28.55 2.53 -0.34
C GLN A 342 -27.87 1.26 0.18
N GLY A 343 -28.63 0.17 0.19
CA GLY A 343 -28.05 -1.17 0.30
C GLY A 343 -27.33 -1.57 -0.98
N PRO A 344 -27.11 -2.87 -1.22
CA PRO A 344 -26.64 -3.33 -2.51
C PRO A 344 -27.69 -3.04 -3.59
N TRP A 345 -27.50 -1.92 -4.28
CA TRP A 345 -28.08 -1.66 -5.59
C TRP A 345 -27.35 -2.51 -6.59
N GLY A 346 -27.76 -3.78 -6.65
CA GLY A 346 -27.40 -4.69 -7.70
C GLY A 346 -28.09 -4.24 -8.98
N LEU A 347 -27.35 -4.12 -10.09
CA LEU A 347 -27.92 -4.64 -11.34
C LEU A 347 -28.27 -6.11 -11.08
N PHE A 348 -27.32 -6.89 -10.59
CA PHE A 348 -27.51 -8.24 -10.07
C PHE A 348 -26.23 -8.65 -9.30
N THR A 349 -26.17 -9.91 -8.86
CA THR A 349 -24.94 -10.50 -8.32
C THR A 349 -24.25 -11.25 -9.45
N ALA A 350 -22.96 -11.02 -9.66
CA ALA A 350 -22.17 -11.79 -10.62
C ALA A 350 -22.20 -13.30 -10.26
N PRO A 351 -22.10 -14.21 -11.26
CA PRO A 351 -21.95 -15.64 -10.99
C PRO A 351 -20.77 -15.96 -10.05
N GLU A 352 -20.69 -17.19 -9.55
CA GLU A 352 -19.70 -17.52 -8.51
C GLU A 352 -18.27 -17.53 -9.04
N GLU A 353 -18.10 -17.74 -10.34
CA GLU A 353 -16.81 -17.86 -11.02
C GLU A 353 -16.13 -16.49 -11.19
N PRO A 354 -14.85 -16.33 -10.80
CA PRO A 354 -14.08 -15.14 -11.14
C PRO A 354 -13.69 -15.16 -12.64
N GLY A 355 -13.64 -13.98 -13.26
CA GLY A 355 -13.26 -13.86 -14.66
C GLY A 355 -13.65 -12.51 -15.26
N TYR A 356 -13.39 -12.33 -16.56
CA TYR A 356 -13.96 -11.22 -17.32
C TYR A 356 -15.45 -11.45 -17.56
N TYR A 357 -16.25 -10.41 -17.44
CA TYR A 357 -17.67 -10.42 -17.75
C TYR A 357 -18.00 -9.24 -18.64
N LYS A 358 -18.82 -9.48 -19.65
CA LYS A 358 -19.46 -8.44 -20.43
C LYS A 358 -20.76 -8.05 -19.73
N ILE A 359 -20.89 -6.77 -19.38
CA ILE A 359 -22.08 -6.20 -18.78
C ILE A 359 -22.72 -5.29 -19.81
N ARG A 360 -23.99 -5.51 -20.10
CA ARG A 360 -24.78 -4.67 -21.01
C ARG A 360 -26.00 -4.13 -20.27
N PHE A 361 -26.35 -2.87 -20.51
CA PHE A 361 -27.62 -2.32 -20.02
C PHE A 361 -28.21 -1.37 -21.05
N ARG A 362 -29.55 -1.40 -21.22
CA ARG A 362 -30.26 -0.45 -22.07
C ARG A 362 -30.89 0.61 -21.21
N ALA A 363 -30.58 1.86 -21.52
CA ALA A 363 -31.01 3.00 -20.74
C ALA A 363 -31.27 4.23 -21.59
N ARG A 364 -32.08 5.12 -21.01
CA ARG A 364 -32.23 6.52 -21.44
C ARG A 364 -32.33 7.42 -20.23
N THR A 365 -32.10 8.70 -20.43
CA THR A 365 -32.46 9.73 -19.46
C THR A 365 -33.98 9.96 -19.50
N GLY A 366 -34.53 10.27 -18.33
CA GLY A 366 -35.94 10.49 -18.15
C GLY A 366 -36.17 11.60 -17.12
N ARG A 367 -37.44 11.93 -16.95
CA ARG A 367 -37.91 12.90 -15.96
C ARG A 367 -39.13 12.35 -15.24
N MET A 368 -39.14 12.33 -13.92
CA MET A 368 -40.18 11.67 -13.12
C MET A 368 -40.99 12.65 -12.29
N ALA A 369 -42.32 12.54 -12.34
CA ALA A 369 -43.26 13.29 -11.51
C ALA A 369 -44.16 12.36 -10.69
N TYR A 370 -44.58 12.78 -9.49
CA TYR A 370 -45.60 12.07 -8.69
C TYR A 370 -46.99 12.65 -8.95
N SER A 371 -48.02 11.78 -8.97
CA SER A 371 -49.34 12.08 -9.55
C SER A 371 -50.17 13.16 -8.86
N ALA A 372 -49.83 13.57 -7.63
CA ALA A 372 -50.55 14.60 -6.87
C ALA A 372 -50.65 15.99 -7.53
N PHE A 373 -49.92 16.23 -8.63
CA PHE A 373 -49.90 17.51 -9.36
C PHE A 373 -50.10 17.37 -10.88
N ALA A 374 -50.42 16.17 -11.39
CA ALA A 374 -50.71 15.99 -12.80
C ALA A 374 -52.21 16.12 -13.06
N GLU A 375 -52.66 17.24 -13.63
CA GLU A 375 -54.06 17.46 -14.05
C GLU A 375 -54.50 16.42 -15.09
N ALA A 376 -55.08 15.32 -14.61
CA ALA A 376 -55.78 14.32 -15.40
C ALA A 376 -56.72 13.54 -14.48
N GLU A 377 -58.02 13.59 -14.76
CA GLU A 377 -59.03 12.87 -14.00
C GLU A 377 -58.83 11.34 -14.09
N HIS A 378 -59.18 10.63 -13.01
CA HIS A 378 -59.35 9.16 -12.95
C HIS A 378 -58.13 8.24 -13.19
N VAL A 379 -57.17 8.20 -12.26
CA VAL A 379 -56.59 6.91 -11.77
C VAL A 379 -56.31 7.03 -10.27
N GLY A 380 -56.67 6.02 -9.48
CA GLY A 380 -56.29 5.93 -8.06
C GLY A 380 -54.84 5.48 -7.87
N ASP A 381 -54.28 5.77 -6.70
CA ASP A 381 -52.89 5.53 -6.25
C ASP A 381 -51.79 6.47 -6.80
N ASP A 382 -50.74 6.65 -5.99
CA ASP A 382 -49.57 7.52 -6.22
C ASP A 382 -48.63 7.02 -7.36
N VAL A 383 -49.17 6.78 -8.56
CA VAL A 383 -48.39 6.25 -9.69
C VAL A 383 -47.49 7.34 -10.29
N PRO A 384 -46.14 7.19 -10.26
CA PRO A 384 -45.25 8.17 -10.84
C PRO A 384 -45.27 8.10 -12.38
N LYS A 385 -45.29 9.27 -13.03
CA LYS A 385 -45.23 9.43 -14.50
C LYS A 385 -43.79 9.70 -14.94
N ILE A 386 -43.38 9.14 -16.08
CA ILE A 386 -42.09 9.42 -16.73
C ILE A 386 -42.32 10.24 -17.99
N PHE A 387 -41.48 11.26 -18.18
CA PHE A 387 -41.33 12.05 -19.39
C PHE A 387 -39.94 11.82 -19.99
N PRO A 388 -39.71 12.12 -21.28
CA PRO A 388 -38.38 12.13 -21.87
C PRO A 388 -37.42 13.06 -21.12
N GLY A 389 -36.16 12.63 -20.98
CA GLY A 389 -35.07 13.49 -20.52
C GLY A 389 -34.74 14.58 -21.54
N GLU A 390 -34.08 15.64 -21.09
CA GLU A 390 -33.67 16.78 -21.96
C GLU A 390 -32.15 16.89 -22.12
N LYS A 391 -31.38 16.13 -21.33
CA LYS A 391 -29.92 16.25 -21.21
C LYS A 391 -29.30 14.89 -21.00
N LYS A 392 -28.03 14.75 -21.39
CA LYS A 392 -27.24 13.55 -21.07
C LYS A 392 -26.97 13.45 -19.57
N GLN A 393 -26.65 12.26 -19.08
CA GLN A 393 -26.28 12.01 -17.68
C GLN A 393 -25.06 11.07 -17.63
N THR A 394 -24.03 11.44 -16.86
CA THR A 394 -22.90 10.53 -16.56
C THR A 394 -23.35 9.43 -15.61
N VAL A 395 -23.12 8.19 -16.02
CA VAL A 395 -23.46 6.96 -15.30
C VAL A 395 -22.20 6.12 -15.16
N ALA A 396 -21.69 5.99 -13.95
CA ALA A 396 -20.53 5.15 -13.65
C ALA A 396 -20.95 3.75 -13.24
N LEU A 397 -20.24 2.73 -13.72
CA LEU A 397 -20.39 1.35 -13.27
C LEU A 397 -19.32 1.00 -12.23
N GLY A 398 -19.73 0.25 -11.21
CA GLY A 398 -18.84 -0.23 -10.16
C GLY A 398 -19.39 -1.45 -9.42
N VAL A 399 -18.77 -1.81 -8.31
CA VAL A 399 -19.26 -2.82 -7.36
C VAL A 399 -19.59 -2.19 -6.01
N THR A 400 -20.39 -2.88 -5.19
CA THR A 400 -20.86 -2.37 -3.87
C THR A 400 -19.71 -1.99 -2.90
N LEU A 401 -18.49 -2.49 -3.11
CA LEU A 401 -17.29 -2.13 -2.31
C LEU A 401 -16.52 -0.91 -2.85
N GLY A 402 -17.08 -0.13 -3.77
CA GLY A 402 -16.54 1.16 -4.19
C GLY A 402 -15.60 1.14 -5.39
N ARG A 403 -15.13 -0.03 -5.84
CA ARG A 403 -14.37 -0.16 -7.11
C ARG A 403 -15.27 0.20 -8.29
N PHE A 404 -15.01 1.34 -8.93
CA PHE A 404 -15.56 1.70 -10.24
C PHE A 404 -14.69 1.12 -11.35
N PHE A 405 -15.26 0.90 -12.53
CA PHE A 405 -14.56 0.28 -13.66
C PHE A 405 -14.93 0.83 -15.04
N ASP A 406 -16.01 1.60 -15.17
CA ASP A 406 -16.42 2.21 -16.44
C ASP A 406 -17.36 3.42 -16.22
N SER A 407 -17.57 4.25 -17.24
CA SER A 407 -18.57 5.32 -17.21
C SER A 407 -19.14 5.68 -18.58
N PHE A 408 -20.43 6.03 -18.60
CA PHE A 408 -21.21 6.25 -19.83
C PHE A 408 -22.01 7.55 -19.79
N ASN A 409 -22.18 8.17 -20.95
CA ASN A 409 -22.92 9.42 -21.11
C ASN A 409 -24.32 9.12 -21.68
N VAL A 410 -25.24 8.70 -20.82
CA VAL A 410 -26.56 8.20 -21.25
C VAL A 410 -27.39 9.33 -21.86
N THR A 411 -28.01 9.07 -23.01
CA THR A 411 -28.80 10.02 -23.82
C THR A 411 -30.30 10.03 -23.49
N PRO A 412 -31.07 11.05 -23.92
CA PRO A 412 -32.55 11.01 -23.93
C PRO A 412 -33.13 9.86 -24.76
N GLU A 413 -32.44 9.47 -25.83
CA GLU A 413 -32.76 8.32 -26.66
C GLU A 413 -32.29 7.02 -25.98
N SER A 414 -33.08 5.95 -26.07
CA SER A 414 -32.74 4.62 -25.54
C SER A 414 -31.63 3.96 -26.34
N ASP A 415 -30.50 3.69 -25.69
CA ASP A 415 -29.37 2.97 -26.28
C ASP A 415 -28.82 1.90 -25.33
N THR A 416 -27.97 1.01 -25.86
CA THR A 416 -27.32 -0.07 -25.13
C THR A 416 -25.85 0.27 -24.84
N TYR A 417 -25.51 0.30 -23.56
CA TYR A 417 -24.17 0.57 -23.06
C TYR A 417 -23.51 -0.75 -22.67
N GLU A 418 -22.24 -0.96 -23.04
CA GLU A 418 -21.48 -2.19 -22.82
C GLU A 418 -20.16 -1.89 -22.11
N SER A 419 -19.83 -2.70 -21.09
CA SER A 419 -18.54 -2.71 -20.42
C SER A 419 -18.00 -4.14 -20.33
N THR A 420 -16.68 -4.33 -20.37
CA THR A 420 -16.04 -5.62 -20.08
C THR A 420 -15.09 -5.48 -18.90
N VAL A 421 -15.39 -6.17 -17.80
CA VAL A 421 -14.70 -6.00 -16.51
C VAL A 421 -14.35 -7.35 -15.87
N TRP A 422 -13.22 -7.42 -15.17
CA TRP A 422 -12.92 -8.55 -14.29
C TRP A 422 -13.74 -8.48 -12.99
N LEU A 423 -14.48 -9.54 -12.69
CA LEU A 423 -15.22 -9.72 -11.43
C LEU A 423 -14.64 -10.87 -10.61
N HIS A 424 -14.65 -10.72 -9.29
CA HIS A 424 -14.12 -11.69 -8.31
C HIS A 424 -15.08 -12.85 -7.98
N GLY A 425 -16.16 -13.01 -8.75
CA GLY A 425 -17.27 -13.90 -8.42
C GLY A 425 -18.11 -13.39 -7.24
N ASN A 426 -19.43 -13.58 -7.29
CA ASN A 426 -20.39 -13.10 -6.28
C ASN A 426 -20.36 -11.57 -5.98
N GLU A 427 -19.66 -10.77 -6.79
CA GLU A 427 -19.67 -9.31 -6.65
C GLU A 427 -21.01 -8.71 -7.06
N ARG A 428 -21.45 -7.67 -6.35
CA ARG A 428 -22.69 -6.96 -6.66
C ARG A 428 -22.41 -5.70 -7.45
N LEU A 429 -22.81 -5.72 -8.71
CA LEU A 429 -22.63 -4.63 -9.67
C LEU A 429 -23.57 -3.47 -9.38
N ARG A 430 -23.12 -2.23 -9.51
CA ARG A 430 -23.86 -1.01 -9.19
C ARG A 430 -23.81 -0.03 -10.35
N ILE A 431 -24.96 0.54 -10.69
CA ILE A 431 -25.10 1.76 -11.49
C ILE A 431 -25.05 2.96 -10.53
N HIS A 432 -24.15 3.90 -10.79
CA HIS A 432 -24.03 5.16 -10.05
C HIS A 432 -24.31 6.35 -10.98
N CYS A 433 -25.41 7.05 -10.73
CA CYS A 433 -25.74 8.27 -11.48
C CYS A 433 -24.91 9.43 -10.91
N ALA A 434 -23.83 9.81 -11.60
CA ALA A 434 -22.90 10.82 -11.11
C ALA A 434 -23.53 12.22 -11.09
N ASP A 435 -24.28 12.58 -12.13
CA ASP A 435 -24.76 13.96 -12.34
C ASP A 435 -26.14 14.25 -11.76
N LEU A 436 -26.95 13.21 -11.50
CA LEU A 436 -28.31 13.38 -10.96
C LEU A 436 -28.31 14.10 -9.59
N PRO A 437 -29.38 14.87 -9.28
CA PRO A 437 -29.55 15.52 -7.99
C PRO A 437 -29.93 14.56 -6.86
N LEU A 438 -29.35 14.73 -5.67
CA LEU A 438 -29.77 14.02 -4.45
C LEU A 438 -31.20 14.40 -4.05
N ARG A 439 -32.09 13.42 -3.90
CA ARG A 439 -33.49 13.59 -3.47
C ARG A 439 -33.64 14.26 -2.10
N SER A 440 -32.64 14.10 -1.23
CA SER A 440 -32.60 14.68 0.12
C SER A 440 -32.17 16.15 0.16
N ALA A 441 -31.64 16.69 -0.93
CA ALA A 441 -31.23 18.09 -1.00
C ALA A 441 -32.44 19.02 -1.07
N ARG A 442 -32.36 20.18 -0.40
CA ARG A 442 -33.40 21.20 -0.50
C ARG A 442 -33.18 22.01 -1.78
N PHE A 443 -34.23 22.20 -2.56
CA PHE A 443 -34.19 22.99 -3.78
C PHE A 443 -34.47 24.48 -3.48
N ALA A 444 -34.08 25.36 -4.40
CA ALA A 444 -34.09 26.81 -4.24
C ALA A 444 -35.46 27.43 -3.87
N SER A 445 -36.55 26.75 -4.20
CA SER A 445 -37.93 27.17 -3.91
C SER A 445 -38.43 26.79 -2.52
N GLY A 446 -37.66 26.01 -1.73
CA GLY A 446 -38.13 25.38 -0.50
C GLY A 446 -39.13 24.23 -0.72
N LYS A 447 -39.50 23.94 -1.97
CA LYS A 447 -40.31 22.79 -2.39
C LYS A 447 -39.44 21.80 -3.16
N ASN A 448 -39.77 20.52 -3.10
CA ASN A 448 -39.25 19.55 -4.06
C ASN A 448 -39.69 19.96 -5.48
N PRO A 449 -38.87 19.74 -6.52
CA PRO A 449 -39.33 19.94 -7.89
C PRO A 449 -40.46 18.95 -8.20
N GLU A 450 -41.43 19.41 -8.97
CA GLU A 450 -42.58 18.61 -9.42
C GLU A 450 -42.13 17.50 -10.39
N ILE A 451 -41.01 17.75 -11.09
CA ILE A 451 -40.39 16.85 -12.06
C ILE A 451 -38.89 16.71 -11.72
N TRP A 452 -38.40 15.47 -11.60
CA TRP A 452 -37.03 15.14 -11.25
C TRP A 452 -36.29 14.51 -12.44
N ASP A 453 -35.06 14.91 -12.71
CA ASP A 453 -34.19 14.14 -13.62
C ASP A 453 -33.97 12.72 -13.08
N ALA A 454 -34.00 11.74 -13.98
CA ALA A 454 -33.93 10.33 -13.66
C ALA A 454 -33.17 9.55 -14.74
N LEU A 455 -32.66 8.38 -14.36
CA LEU A 455 -32.15 7.38 -15.30
C LEU A 455 -33.18 6.25 -15.42
N VAL A 456 -33.56 5.90 -16.65
CA VAL A 456 -34.52 4.83 -16.93
C VAL A 456 -33.76 3.63 -17.48
N ILE A 457 -33.88 2.49 -16.80
CA ILE A 457 -33.28 1.21 -17.20
C ILE A 457 -34.39 0.30 -17.74
N GLU A 458 -34.23 -0.12 -19.00
CA GLU A 458 -35.18 -1.01 -19.70
C GLU A 458 -34.84 -2.49 -19.53
N TRP A 459 -33.54 -2.80 -19.36
CA TRP A 459 -33.03 -4.12 -18.97
C TRP A 459 -31.52 -4.02 -18.68
N ALA A 460 -30.99 -5.02 -18.00
CA ALA A 460 -29.55 -5.26 -17.92
C ALA A 460 -29.23 -6.74 -18.16
N GLU A 461 -27.98 -7.03 -18.51
CA GLU A 461 -27.53 -8.34 -18.96
C GLU A 461 -26.06 -8.56 -18.55
N ILE A 462 -25.72 -9.78 -18.15
CA ILE A 462 -24.34 -10.22 -17.96
C ILE A 462 -24.06 -11.47 -18.77
N GLU A 463 -22.90 -11.49 -19.40
CA GLU A 463 -22.41 -12.60 -20.19
C GLU A 463 -21.01 -12.95 -19.71
N GLY A 464 -20.81 -14.21 -19.32
CA GLY A 464 -19.53 -14.71 -18.88
C GLY A 464 -19.60 -15.73 -17.72
N PRO A 465 -18.44 -16.12 -17.16
CA PRO A 465 -17.12 -15.56 -17.44
C PRO A 465 -16.70 -15.77 -18.90
N LEU A 466 -16.19 -14.73 -19.55
CA LEU A 466 -15.75 -14.75 -20.95
C LEU A 466 -14.53 -15.66 -21.07
N ILE A 467 -14.77 -16.90 -21.51
CA ILE A 467 -13.76 -17.95 -21.64
C ILE A 467 -13.63 -18.32 -23.12
N GLU A 468 -12.56 -17.82 -23.76
CA GLU A 468 -12.20 -18.15 -25.15
C GLU A 468 -12.02 -19.66 -25.36
N ASP A 469 -11.36 -20.30 -24.40
CA ASP A 469 -10.94 -21.70 -24.44
C ASP A 469 -11.20 -22.37 -23.08
N TRP A 470 -11.70 -23.60 -23.09
CA TRP A 470 -11.74 -24.45 -21.89
C TRP A 470 -10.70 -25.58 -22.00
N PRO A 471 -9.78 -25.77 -21.02
CA PRO A 471 -9.68 -25.05 -19.74
C PRO A 471 -9.11 -23.62 -19.87
N PRO A 472 -9.40 -22.72 -18.92
CA PRO A 472 -8.91 -21.34 -18.95
C PRO A 472 -7.39 -21.26 -18.89
N LYS A 473 -6.83 -20.12 -19.35
CA LYS A 473 -5.37 -19.90 -19.46
C LYS A 473 -4.64 -20.13 -18.12
N GLY A 474 -5.25 -19.82 -16.98
CA GLY A 474 -4.68 -20.11 -15.66
C GLY A 474 -4.57 -21.60 -15.31
N HIS A 475 -5.57 -22.41 -15.66
CA HIS A 475 -5.49 -23.86 -15.47
C HIS A 475 -4.41 -24.45 -16.38
N ARG A 476 -4.36 -24.04 -17.66
CA ARG A 476 -3.31 -24.47 -18.59
C ARG A 476 -1.91 -23.99 -18.19
N ALA A 477 -1.77 -22.85 -17.50
CA ALA A 477 -0.48 -22.42 -16.93
C ALA A 477 0.03 -23.36 -15.81
N LEU A 478 -0.85 -24.07 -15.12
CA LEU A 478 -0.52 -25.02 -14.06
C LEU A 478 -0.42 -26.48 -14.56
N PHE A 479 -1.24 -26.89 -15.53
CA PHE A 479 -1.37 -28.30 -15.93
C PHE A 479 -1.07 -28.57 -17.42
N GLY A 480 -0.88 -27.54 -18.22
CA GLY A 480 -0.80 -27.66 -19.68
C GLY A 480 -2.08 -28.28 -20.25
N ASP A 481 -1.95 -28.99 -21.37
CA ASP A 481 -3.06 -29.63 -22.07
C ASP A 481 -3.41 -31.02 -21.51
N LEU A 482 -3.26 -31.22 -20.19
CA LEU A 482 -3.70 -32.45 -19.53
C LEU A 482 -5.25 -32.52 -19.52
N PRO A 483 -5.84 -33.72 -19.69
CA PRO A 483 -7.28 -33.87 -19.67
C PRO A 483 -7.86 -33.55 -18.29
N ILE A 484 -8.98 -32.81 -18.29
CA ILE A 484 -9.82 -32.61 -17.10
C ILE A 484 -10.89 -33.69 -17.08
N GLU A 485 -11.04 -34.36 -15.93
CA GLU A 485 -12.04 -35.42 -15.73
C GLU A 485 -12.87 -35.18 -14.47
N ARG A 486 -14.14 -35.62 -14.49
CA ARG A 486 -15.03 -35.55 -13.33
C ARG A 486 -14.54 -36.52 -12.26
N TRP A 487 -14.33 -36.02 -11.04
CA TRP A 487 -13.98 -36.85 -9.90
C TRP A 487 -15.13 -37.78 -9.52
N SER A 488 -14.76 -38.98 -9.07
CA SER A 488 -15.67 -39.92 -8.40
C SER A 488 -14.87 -40.80 -7.45
N GLU A 489 -15.53 -41.42 -6.47
CA GLU A 489 -14.91 -42.35 -5.53
C GLU A 489 -14.17 -43.51 -6.22
N LYS A 490 -14.67 -43.93 -7.40
CA LYS A 490 -14.06 -44.96 -8.25
C LYS A 490 -12.65 -44.61 -8.76
N SER A 491 -12.24 -43.34 -8.66
CA SER A 491 -10.87 -42.91 -8.98
C SER A 491 -9.80 -43.47 -8.01
N GLY A 492 -10.21 -43.92 -6.82
CA GLY A 492 -9.29 -44.31 -5.75
C GLY A 492 -8.44 -43.14 -5.21
N ARG A 493 -8.84 -41.90 -5.51
CA ARG A 493 -8.18 -40.67 -5.07
C ARG A 493 -9.07 -39.87 -4.13
N LEU A 494 -8.46 -39.21 -3.16
CA LEU A 494 -9.14 -38.25 -2.28
C LEU A 494 -9.88 -37.19 -3.12
N LYS A 495 -11.06 -36.79 -2.63
CA LYS A 495 -11.87 -35.72 -3.27
C LYS A 495 -11.03 -34.44 -3.36
N PRO A 496 -10.93 -33.81 -4.55
CA PRO A 496 -10.28 -32.51 -4.69
C PRO A 496 -10.86 -31.51 -3.71
N ARG A 497 -10.05 -30.62 -3.16
CA ARG A 497 -10.52 -29.62 -2.18
C ARG A 497 -11.01 -28.36 -2.90
N PRO A 498 -12.31 -28.07 -2.90
CA PRO A 498 -12.81 -26.84 -3.49
C PRO A 498 -12.66 -25.68 -2.51
N ASN A 499 -11.80 -24.73 -2.84
CA ASN A 499 -11.68 -23.45 -2.15
C ASN A 499 -12.12 -22.33 -3.10
N LEU A 500 -13.23 -21.66 -2.82
CA LEU A 500 -13.64 -20.48 -3.59
C LEU A 500 -12.90 -19.24 -3.07
N VAL A 501 -12.25 -18.52 -3.98
CA VAL A 501 -11.78 -17.16 -3.73
C VAL A 501 -12.85 -16.19 -4.19
N GLY A 502 -13.63 -15.68 -3.24
CA GLY A 502 -14.66 -14.67 -3.48
C GLY A 502 -14.62 -13.60 -2.40
N THR A 503 -14.66 -12.32 -2.79
CA THR A 503 -14.68 -11.16 -1.87
C THR A 503 -13.50 -11.06 -0.88
N GLY A 504 -12.32 -11.58 -1.24
CA GLY A 504 -11.11 -11.43 -0.42
C GLY A 504 -11.05 -12.32 0.82
N LYS A 505 -11.91 -13.32 0.95
CA LYS A 505 -11.73 -14.42 1.91
C LYS A 505 -11.90 -15.76 1.21
N ILE A 506 -11.04 -16.72 1.55
CA ILE A 506 -11.26 -18.12 1.21
C ILE A 506 -12.56 -18.52 1.90
N ARG A 507 -13.59 -18.83 1.10
CA ARG A 507 -14.82 -19.42 1.63
C ARG A 507 -14.68 -20.93 1.58
N GLU A 508 -14.94 -21.58 2.71
CA GLU A 508 -15.32 -22.99 2.67
C GLU A 508 -16.52 -23.12 1.73
N VAL A 509 -16.33 -23.93 0.70
CA VAL A 509 -17.37 -24.21 -0.27
C VAL A 509 -18.45 -25.02 0.44
N SER A 510 -19.71 -24.61 0.28
CA SER A 510 -20.83 -25.37 0.83
C SER A 510 -20.79 -26.80 0.29
N GLU A 511 -21.16 -27.78 1.13
CA GLU A 511 -21.09 -29.21 0.81
C GLU A 511 -21.89 -29.61 -0.47
N SER A 512 -22.71 -28.68 -0.98
CA SER A 512 -23.55 -28.75 -2.17
C SER A 512 -22.85 -28.66 -3.54
N VAL A 513 -21.51 -28.64 -3.63
CA VAL A 513 -20.85 -28.83 -4.94
C VAL A 513 -20.82 -30.32 -5.28
N GLU A 514 -21.85 -30.74 -6.01
CA GLU A 514 -22.12 -32.14 -6.38
C GLU A 514 -21.09 -32.68 -7.38
N GLU A 515 -20.62 -31.87 -8.33
CA GLU A 515 -19.59 -32.27 -9.31
C GLU A 515 -18.28 -31.49 -9.16
N LEU A 516 -17.19 -32.22 -8.99
CA LEU A 516 -15.82 -31.68 -9.04
C LEU A 516 -15.04 -32.29 -10.20
N TYR A 517 -14.11 -31.51 -10.73
CA TYR A 517 -13.27 -31.86 -11.88
C TYR A 517 -11.79 -31.64 -11.52
N TYR A 518 -10.89 -32.42 -12.14
CA TYR A 518 -9.46 -32.29 -11.89
C TYR A 518 -8.61 -32.69 -13.11
N ALA A 519 -7.42 -32.12 -13.22
CA ALA A 519 -6.43 -32.55 -14.22
C ALA A 519 -5.88 -33.96 -13.91
N ARG A 520 -6.12 -34.93 -14.80
CA ARG A 520 -5.51 -36.27 -14.74
C ARG A 520 -4.21 -36.31 -15.53
N SER A 521 -3.21 -37.00 -14.99
CA SER A 521 -1.99 -37.39 -15.71
C SER A 521 -1.88 -38.91 -15.75
N GLU A 522 -1.55 -39.45 -16.93
CA GLU A 522 -1.30 -40.89 -17.15
C GLU A 522 0.14 -41.27 -16.79
N ASN A 523 1.05 -40.29 -16.79
CA ASN A 523 2.43 -40.46 -16.34
C ASN A 523 2.81 -39.33 -15.36
N PRO A 524 2.34 -39.41 -14.09
CA PRO A 524 2.55 -38.34 -13.10
C PRO A 524 4.01 -37.96 -12.91
N ALA A 525 4.95 -38.90 -13.04
CA ALA A 525 6.37 -38.63 -12.93
C ALA A 525 6.92 -37.81 -14.12
N ARG A 526 6.51 -38.12 -15.36
CA ARG A 526 6.91 -37.35 -16.54
C ARG A 526 6.28 -35.96 -16.54
N ASP A 527 4.98 -35.88 -16.26
CA ASP A 527 4.23 -34.63 -16.36
C ASP A 527 4.57 -33.65 -15.24
N SER A 528 4.66 -34.10 -13.98
CA SER A 528 5.09 -33.23 -12.88
C SER A 528 6.44 -32.59 -13.16
N ARG A 529 7.43 -33.36 -13.64
CA ARG A 529 8.77 -32.85 -13.95
C ARG A 529 8.77 -31.80 -15.07
N ARG A 530 7.93 -31.97 -16.09
CA ARG A 530 7.75 -31.03 -17.21
C ARG A 530 7.08 -29.74 -16.73
N LEU A 531 5.95 -29.87 -16.04
CA LEU A 531 5.13 -28.75 -15.58
C LEU A 531 5.86 -27.92 -14.51
N LEU A 532 6.45 -28.57 -13.50
CA LEU A 532 7.25 -27.91 -12.47
C LEU A 532 8.42 -27.13 -13.06
N ARG A 533 9.16 -27.68 -14.04
CA ARG A 533 10.23 -26.95 -14.72
C ARG A 533 9.71 -25.65 -15.35
N ASN A 534 8.68 -25.74 -16.17
CA ASN A 534 8.16 -24.59 -16.91
C ASN A 534 7.65 -23.49 -15.97
N PHE A 535 6.96 -23.88 -14.90
CA PHE A 535 6.47 -22.95 -13.87
C PHE A 535 7.62 -22.32 -13.08
N MET A 536 8.58 -23.12 -12.61
CA MET A 536 9.72 -22.63 -11.82
C MET A 536 10.64 -21.71 -12.62
N GLU A 537 10.87 -21.95 -13.92
CA GLU A 537 11.71 -21.07 -14.75
C GLU A 537 11.08 -19.67 -14.94
N ARG A 538 9.75 -19.58 -15.03
CA ARG A 538 9.02 -18.30 -15.02
C ARG A 538 9.05 -17.66 -13.63
N ALA A 539 8.66 -18.40 -12.60
CA ALA A 539 8.55 -17.90 -11.22
C ALA A 539 9.89 -17.41 -10.67
N TYR A 540 10.97 -18.16 -10.87
CA TYR A 540 12.32 -17.80 -10.37
C TYR A 540 13.07 -16.86 -11.32
N ARG A 541 12.46 -16.51 -12.48
CA ARG A 541 13.02 -15.57 -13.47
C ARG A 541 14.38 -16.01 -14.04
N ARG A 542 14.69 -17.32 -13.95
CA ARG A 542 15.98 -17.92 -14.33
C ARG A 542 15.84 -19.40 -14.73
N PRO A 543 16.80 -19.96 -15.49
CA PRO A 543 16.91 -21.40 -15.66
C PRO A 543 17.02 -22.16 -14.32
N VAL A 544 16.35 -23.30 -14.20
CA VAL A 544 16.34 -24.13 -12.97
C VAL A 544 17.11 -25.43 -13.15
N ARG A 545 17.91 -25.77 -12.14
CA ARG A 545 18.75 -26.97 -12.10
C ARG A 545 17.88 -28.21 -11.91
N ASN A 546 18.32 -29.35 -12.45
CA ASN A 546 17.61 -30.63 -12.32
C ASN A 546 17.31 -31.01 -10.85
N GLY A 547 18.22 -30.72 -9.93
CA GLY A 547 18.02 -30.97 -8.50
C GLY A 547 16.87 -30.17 -7.88
N GLU A 548 16.67 -28.91 -8.30
CA GLU A 548 15.60 -28.03 -7.80
C GLU A 548 14.22 -28.59 -8.20
N VAL A 549 14.08 -28.98 -9.47
CA VAL A 549 12.86 -29.64 -9.97
C VAL A 549 12.62 -30.97 -9.27
N THR A 550 13.68 -31.75 -9.01
CA THR A 550 13.59 -33.04 -8.30
C THR A 550 13.08 -32.88 -6.86
N VAL A 551 13.48 -31.82 -6.15
CA VAL A 551 12.98 -31.53 -4.79
C VAL A 551 11.48 -31.26 -4.79
N MET A 552 10.97 -30.46 -5.73
CA MET A 552 9.53 -30.19 -5.84
C MET A 552 8.76 -31.42 -6.34
N GLN A 553 9.32 -32.16 -7.30
CA GLN A 553 8.73 -33.40 -7.81
C GLN A 553 8.53 -34.45 -6.71
N LYS A 554 9.48 -34.60 -5.78
CA LYS A 554 9.33 -35.52 -4.63
C LYS A 554 8.10 -35.19 -3.77
N ARG A 555 7.72 -33.91 -3.64
CA ARG A 555 6.50 -33.50 -2.91
C ARG A 555 5.24 -33.96 -3.63
N VAL A 556 5.21 -33.85 -4.97
CA VAL A 556 4.09 -34.34 -5.80
C VAL A 556 3.95 -35.86 -5.65
N LEU A 557 5.05 -36.61 -5.79
CA LEU A 557 5.02 -38.07 -5.68
C LEU A 557 4.58 -38.53 -4.28
N ALA A 558 5.08 -37.92 -3.21
CA ALA A 558 4.63 -38.21 -1.85
C ALA A 558 3.15 -37.89 -1.61
N GLY A 559 2.63 -36.81 -2.22
CA GLY A 559 1.19 -36.49 -2.20
C GLY A 559 0.34 -37.56 -2.90
N LEU A 560 0.81 -38.08 -4.03
CA LEU A 560 0.17 -39.18 -4.76
C LEU A 560 0.20 -40.51 -3.97
N GLU A 561 1.26 -40.78 -3.21
CA GLU A 561 1.36 -41.93 -2.29
C GLU A 561 0.36 -41.81 -1.12
N GLN A 562 0.08 -40.58 -0.67
CA GLN A 562 -0.96 -40.26 0.33
C GLN A 562 -2.38 -40.24 -0.25
N GLY A 563 -2.57 -40.67 -1.50
CA GLY A 563 -3.90 -40.79 -2.13
C GLY A 563 -4.46 -39.49 -2.72
N LEU A 564 -3.73 -38.37 -2.70
CA LEU A 564 -4.17 -37.14 -3.38
C LEU A 564 -4.31 -37.37 -4.90
N CYS A 565 -5.17 -36.58 -5.53
CA CYS A 565 -5.21 -36.50 -6.99
C CYS A 565 -3.96 -35.77 -7.53
N PHE A 566 -3.66 -35.93 -8.82
CA PHE A 566 -2.48 -35.32 -9.44
C PHE A 566 -2.47 -33.79 -9.32
N GLN A 567 -3.64 -33.17 -9.50
CA GLN A 567 -3.85 -31.74 -9.37
C GLN A 567 -3.46 -31.23 -7.97
N ASP A 568 -4.02 -31.78 -6.90
CA ASP A 568 -3.72 -31.34 -5.51
C ASP A 568 -2.26 -31.57 -5.14
N ALA A 569 -1.68 -32.70 -5.57
CA ALA A 569 -0.28 -33.01 -5.35
C ALA A 569 0.66 -32.00 -6.05
N MET A 570 0.28 -31.51 -7.24
CA MET A 570 0.97 -30.43 -7.94
C MET A 570 0.77 -29.07 -7.26
N LEU A 571 -0.43 -28.76 -6.78
CA LEU A 571 -0.74 -27.51 -6.05
C LEU A 571 0.13 -27.36 -4.78
N ILE A 572 0.38 -28.45 -4.04
CA ILE A 572 1.33 -28.45 -2.90
C ILE A 572 2.74 -28.01 -3.34
N ALA A 573 3.21 -28.48 -4.50
CA ALA A 573 4.52 -28.11 -5.02
C ALA A 573 4.55 -26.66 -5.53
N TYR A 574 3.51 -26.21 -6.23
CA TYR A 574 3.39 -24.82 -6.68
C TYR A 574 3.30 -23.83 -5.51
N LYS A 575 2.57 -24.17 -4.45
CA LYS A 575 2.52 -23.38 -3.21
C LYS A 575 3.91 -23.24 -2.59
N ALA A 576 4.66 -24.34 -2.51
CA ALA A 576 6.04 -24.32 -2.02
C ALA A 576 6.99 -23.48 -2.92
N ILE A 577 6.73 -23.40 -4.23
CA ILE A 577 7.47 -22.55 -5.17
C ILE A 577 7.15 -21.07 -4.93
N LEU A 578 5.87 -20.71 -4.80
CA LEU A 578 5.41 -19.32 -4.57
C LEU A 578 5.75 -18.78 -3.16
N CYS A 579 6.13 -19.63 -2.22
CA CYS A 579 6.66 -19.23 -0.91
C CYS A 579 8.18 -19.40 -0.79
N SER A 580 8.88 -19.78 -1.87
CA SER A 580 10.32 -20.03 -1.83
C SER A 580 11.15 -18.72 -1.94
N PRO A 581 12.38 -18.69 -1.39
CA PRO A 581 13.24 -17.51 -1.51
C PRO A 581 13.53 -17.09 -2.96
N ASP A 582 13.60 -18.04 -3.89
CA ASP A 582 13.82 -17.76 -5.32
C ASP A 582 12.62 -17.08 -6.01
N PHE A 583 11.41 -17.21 -5.48
CA PHE A 583 10.25 -16.43 -5.93
C PHE A 583 10.13 -15.11 -5.19
N LEU A 584 10.17 -15.16 -3.84
CA LEU A 584 9.90 -14.00 -2.98
C LEU A 584 10.99 -12.91 -3.02
N PHE A 585 12.24 -13.25 -3.34
CA PHE A 585 13.35 -12.28 -3.31
C PHE A 585 13.96 -12.03 -4.69
N VAL A 586 14.46 -10.82 -4.89
CA VAL A 586 15.26 -10.43 -6.04
C VAL A 586 16.69 -10.94 -5.81
N ARG A 587 17.10 -11.94 -6.60
CA ARG A 587 18.39 -12.62 -6.44
C ARG A 587 19.43 -12.09 -7.42
N GLU A 588 20.24 -11.17 -6.94
CA GLU A 588 21.36 -10.58 -7.68
C GLU A 588 22.70 -10.88 -7.00
N LYS A 589 23.77 -10.98 -7.78
CA LYS A 589 25.15 -11.08 -7.30
C LYS A 589 25.82 -9.69 -7.22
N PRO A 590 26.68 -9.40 -6.22
CA PRO A 590 27.44 -8.15 -6.15
C PRO A 590 28.23 -7.84 -7.42
N GLY A 591 28.28 -6.57 -7.83
CA GLY A 591 28.96 -6.12 -9.04
C GLY A 591 28.05 -6.05 -10.27
N LYS A 592 28.63 -6.12 -11.48
CA LYS A 592 27.87 -5.91 -12.73
C LYS A 592 26.83 -7.01 -12.96
N LEU A 593 25.59 -6.59 -13.21
CA LEU A 593 24.47 -7.50 -13.45
C LEU A 593 24.57 -8.25 -14.78
N SER A 594 24.10 -9.50 -14.78
CA SER A 594 23.86 -10.28 -15.99
C SER A 594 22.56 -9.84 -16.70
N GLY A 595 22.39 -10.27 -17.95
CA GLY A 595 21.16 -9.98 -18.71
C GLY A 595 19.87 -10.49 -18.04
N LEU A 596 19.92 -11.58 -17.27
CA LEU A 596 18.75 -12.10 -16.53
C LEU A 596 18.40 -11.24 -15.30
N GLU A 597 19.42 -10.73 -14.61
CA GLU A 597 19.24 -9.81 -13.48
C GLU A 597 18.71 -8.46 -14.01
N LEU A 598 19.24 -7.94 -15.12
CA LEU A 598 18.73 -6.74 -15.80
C LEU A 598 17.29 -6.92 -16.31
N ALA A 599 16.93 -8.07 -16.87
CA ALA A 599 15.54 -8.38 -17.26
C ALA A 599 14.58 -8.30 -16.07
N THR A 600 14.99 -8.85 -14.92
CA THR A 600 14.21 -8.84 -13.67
C THR A 600 14.09 -7.43 -13.10
N ARG A 601 15.21 -6.69 -13.03
CA ARG A 601 15.22 -5.33 -12.48
C ARG A 601 14.38 -4.37 -13.34
N LEU A 602 14.46 -4.47 -14.66
CA LEU A 602 13.65 -3.66 -15.57
C LEU A 602 12.14 -4.00 -15.47
N SER A 603 11.77 -5.28 -15.36
CA SER A 603 10.36 -5.69 -15.23
C SER A 603 9.73 -5.30 -13.89
N LEU A 604 10.50 -5.36 -12.80
CA LEU A 604 10.06 -4.90 -11.48
C LEU A 604 10.03 -3.38 -11.37
N TYR A 605 10.87 -2.66 -12.12
CA TYR A 605 10.79 -1.21 -12.22
C TYR A 605 9.55 -0.76 -13.00
N LEU A 606 9.42 -1.15 -14.27
CA LEU A 606 8.46 -0.53 -15.19
C LEU A 606 7.09 -1.22 -15.23
N TRP A 607 6.99 -2.50 -14.90
CA TRP A 607 5.72 -3.26 -14.90
C TRP A 607 5.34 -3.85 -13.52
N ARG A 608 6.16 -3.56 -12.50
CA ARG A 608 6.01 -4.08 -11.12
C ARG A 608 5.78 -5.60 -11.09
N SER A 609 6.42 -6.36 -11.99
CA SER A 609 6.12 -7.79 -12.21
C SER A 609 7.28 -8.56 -12.85
N LEU A 610 7.03 -9.81 -13.25
CA LEU A 610 7.96 -10.70 -13.96
C LEU A 610 8.28 -10.20 -15.39
N PRO A 611 9.46 -10.52 -15.94
CA PRO A 611 9.79 -10.23 -17.32
C PRO A 611 8.91 -11.04 -18.28
N ASP A 612 8.49 -10.43 -19.40
CA ASP A 612 7.82 -11.17 -20.48
C ASP A 612 8.79 -12.12 -21.20
N GLU A 613 8.27 -12.95 -22.12
CA GLU A 613 9.10 -13.93 -22.82
C GLU A 613 10.21 -13.27 -23.66
N ARG A 614 9.92 -12.12 -24.29
CA ARG A 614 10.87 -11.32 -25.08
C ARG A 614 12.03 -10.84 -24.20
N LEU A 615 11.72 -10.17 -23.10
CA LEU A 615 12.70 -9.64 -22.15
C LEU A 615 13.50 -10.78 -21.50
N SER A 616 12.83 -11.88 -21.15
CA SER A 616 13.47 -13.11 -20.65
C SER A 616 14.44 -13.73 -21.67
N LYS A 617 14.10 -13.73 -22.95
CA LYS A 617 14.96 -14.25 -24.03
C LYS A 617 16.18 -13.36 -24.26
N LEU A 618 15.98 -12.03 -24.30
CA LEU A 618 17.08 -11.06 -24.37
C LEU A 618 18.01 -11.19 -23.16
N GLY A 619 17.45 -11.34 -21.96
CA GLY A 619 18.21 -11.57 -20.74
C GLY A 619 19.03 -12.86 -20.76
N ARG A 620 18.44 -14.00 -21.20
CA ARG A 620 19.16 -15.28 -21.39
C ARG A 620 20.31 -15.17 -22.40
N SER A 621 20.13 -14.38 -23.46
CA SER A 621 21.18 -14.18 -24.48
C SER A 621 22.29 -13.20 -24.07
N GLY A 622 22.11 -12.48 -22.95
CA GLY A 622 23.00 -11.38 -22.55
C GLY A 622 22.80 -10.09 -23.33
N ALA A 623 21.90 -10.02 -24.32
CA ALA A 623 21.68 -8.83 -25.14
C ALA A 623 21.34 -7.56 -24.34
N LEU A 624 20.64 -7.70 -23.20
CA LEU A 624 20.31 -6.59 -22.29
C LEU A 624 21.52 -5.94 -21.60
N THR A 625 22.73 -6.51 -21.69
CA THR A 625 23.94 -5.84 -21.18
C THR A 625 24.45 -4.74 -22.13
N LYS A 626 23.80 -4.54 -23.29
CA LYS A 626 24.06 -3.43 -24.21
C LYS A 626 23.03 -2.31 -23.95
N SER A 627 23.51 -1.08 -23.84
CA SER A 627 22.69 0.08 -23.44
C SER A 627 21.55 0.36 -24.44
N ASP A 628 21.84 0.28 -25.74
CA ASP A 628 20.88 0.45 -26.83
C ASP A 628 19.69 -0.54 -26.73
N VAL A 629 19.99 -1.82 -26.47
CA VAL A 629 18.96 -2.87 -26.31
C VAL A 629 18.16 -2.66 -25.03
N LEU A 630 18.83 -2.33 -23.91
CA LEU A 630 18.18 -2.07 -22.63
C LEU A 630 17.21 -0.89 -22.73
N ARG A 631 17.66 0.23 -23.32
CA ARG A 631 16.87 1.45 -23.53
C ARG A 631 15.69 1.20 -24.49
N ALA A 632 15.90 0.43 -25.56
CA ALA A 632 14.83 0.08 -26.51
C ALA A 632 13.72 -0.78 -25.86
N GLU A 633 14.08 -1.74 -25.00
CA GLU A 633 13.08 -2.49 -24.23
C GLU A 633 12.38 -1.61 -23.19
N ALA A 634 13.10 -0.71 -22.51
CA ALA A 634 12.49 0.21 -21.54
C ALA A 634 11.45 1.13 -22.20
N VAL A 635 11.76 1.70 -23.37
CA VAL A 635 10.82 2.48 -24.20
C VAL A 635 9.58 1.65 -24.54
N ARG A 636 9.76 0.43 -25.08
CA ARG A 636 8.65 -0.49 -25.37
C ARG A 636 7.78 -0.76 -24.14
N MET A 637 8.41 -0.91 -22.96
CA MET A 637 7.71 -1.23 -21.71
C MET A 637 6.92 -0.04 -21.16
N LEU A 638 7.42 1.20 -21.31
CA LEU A 638 6.70 2.43 -20.96
C LEU A 638 5.49 2.69 -21.85
N ASP A 639 5.53 2.22 -23.09
CA ASP A 639 4.45 2.38 -24.07
C ASP A 639 3.43 1.21 -24.05
N ASP A 640 3.67 0.18 -23.24
CA ASP A 640 2.79 -0.97 -22.99
C ASP A 640 1.81 -0.65 -21.84
N PRO A 641 0.51 -0.99 -21.92
CA PRO A 641 -0.47 -0.73 -20.85
C PRO A 641 -0.10 -1.29 -19.46
N ARG A 642 0.85 -2.23 -19.36
CA ARG A 642 1.36 -2.69 -18.05
C ARG A 642 2.21 -1.66 -17.32
N ALA A 643 2.66 -0.59 -17.99
CA ALA A 643 3.29 0.58 -17.35
C ALA A 643 2.39 1.25 -16.31
N ASP A 644 1.08 1.08 -16.45
CA ASP A 644 0.06 1.61 -15.53
C ASP A 644 0.26 1.07 -14.11
N ARG A 645 0.79 -0.16 -13.96
CA ARG A 645 1.14 -0.73 -12.66
C ARG A 645 2.25 0.06 -11.97
N PHE A 646 3.23 0.56 -12.73
CA PHE A 646 4.26 1.45 -12.20
C PHE A 646 3.68 2.81 -11.85
N ILE A 647 2.83 3.39 -12.72
CA ILE A 647 2.21 4.71 -12.46
C ILE A 647 1.33 4.67 -11.21
N ASP A 648 0.45 3.67 -11.10
CA ASP A 648 -0.43 3.48 -9.94
C ASP A 648 0.37 3.31 -8.64
N ASP A 649 1.33 2.39 -8.62
CA ASP A 649 2.09 2.06 -7.42
C ASP A 649 3.08 3.19 -7.03
N PHE A 650 3.72 3.83 -8.01
CA PHE A 650 4.59 4.98 -7.78
C PHE A 650 3.80 6.21 -7.32
N THR A 651 2.61 6.49 -7.87
CA THR A 651 1.80 7.64 -7.41
C THR A 651 1.18 7.40 -6.04
N ASN A 652 0.77 6.17 -5.71
CA ASN A 652 0.42 5.80 -4.34
C ASN A 652 1.59 6.12 -3.39
N GLN A 653 2.78 5.56 -3.65
CA GLN A 653 3.96 5.73 -2.81
C GLN A 653 4.47 7.18 -2.72
N TRP A 654 4.57 7.88 -3.85
CA TRP A 654 5.11 9.24 -3.93
C TRP A 654 4.15 10.28 -3.36
N LEU A 655 2.85 10.19 -3.66
CA LEU A 655 1.88 11.24 -3.37
C LEU A 655 0.94 10.90 -2.20
N GLY A 656 0.86 9.63 -1.78
CA GLY A 656 -0.02 9.13 -0.73
C GLY A 656 -1.43 8.78 -1.21
N LEU A 657 -1.60 8.38 -2.48
CA LEU A 657 -2.92 8.09 -3.05
C LEU A 657 -3.57 6.80 -2.51
N ASP A 658 -2.80 5.93 -1.86
CA ASP A 658 -3.30 4.80 -1.06
C ASP A 658 -4.11 5.28 0.16
N ASP A 659 -3.73 6.41 0.76
CA ASP A 659 -4.46 7.06 1.86
C ASP A 659 -5.72 7.82 1.40
N ILE A 660 -6.13 7.77 0.12
CA ILE A 660 -7.28 8.56 -0.39
C ILE A 660 -8.60 8.25 0.34
N TYR A 661 -8.76 7.05 0.90
CA TYR A 661 -9.95 6.66 1.69
C TYR A 661 -9.73 6.68 3.22
N SER A 662 -8.56 7.12 3.70
CA SER A 662 -8.25 7.22 5.15
C SER A 662 -9.14 8.23 5.89
N THR A 663 -9.63 9.27 5.19
CA THR A 663 -10.44 10.36 5.74
C THR A 663 -11.78 10.50 5.03
N THR A 664 -12.82 10.92 5.75
CA THR A 664 -14.16 11.23 5.22
C THR A 664 -14.58 12.62 5.68
N PRO A 665 -15.10 13.50 4.79
CA PRO A 665 -15.57 14.83 5.18
C PRO A 665 -16.68 14.81 6.25
N ASP A 666 -16.65 15.74 7.22
CA ASP A 666 -17.78 15.92 8.14
C ASP A 666 -19.01 16.42 7.38
N LYS A 667 -20.06 15.58 7.37
CA LYS A 667 -21.32 15.81 6.65
C LYS A 667 -22.10 17.07 7.06
N ARG A 668 -21.75 17.74 8.16
CA ARG A 668 -22.36 19.00 8.61
C ARG A 668 -21.57 20.21 8.13
N LEU A 669 -20.24 20.09 8.01
CA LEU A 669 -19.36 21.13 7.45
C LEU A 669 -19.38 21.12 5.92
N TYR A 670 -19.41 19.92 5.32
CA TYR A 670 -19.31 19.67 3.88
C TYR A 670 -20.41 18.72 3.37
N PRO A 671 -21.71 19.02 3.59
CA PRO A 671 -22.82 18.19 3.09
C PRO A 671 -22.83 18.01 1.56
N GLU A 672 -22.14 18.89 0.81
CA GLU A 672 -21.97 18.82 -0.65
C GLU A 672 -21.06 17.67 -1.13
N TYR A 673 -20.24 17.10 -0.23
CA TYR A 673 -19.34 15.98 -0.54
C TYR A 673 -19.83 14.65 0.06
N ASP A 674 -21.04 14.63 0.63
CA ASP A 674 -21.53 13.45 1.31
C ASP A 674 -21.69 12.26 0.36
N GLU A 675 -20.93 11.19 0.62
CA GLU A 675 -20.99 9.90 -0.08
C GLU A 675 -20.68 9.98 -1.60
N ASP A 676 -19.91 10.99 -2.03
CA ASP A 676 -19.50 11.16 -3.44
C ASP A 676 -18.21 10.39 -3.80
N SER A 677 -18.29 9.06 -3.80
CA SER A 677 -17.15 8.20 -4.14
C SER A 677 -16.67 8.36 -5.59
N PHE A 678 -17.56 8.73 -6.52
CA PHE A 678 -17.16 8.92 -7.92
C PHE A 678 -16.30 10.18 -8.12
N LEU A 679 -16.55 11.25 -7.34
CA LEU A 679 -15.62 12.38 -7.28
C LEU A 679 -14.23 11.92 -6.78
N VAL A 680 -14.17 11.11 -5.72
CA VAL A 680 -12.89 10.62 -5.15
C VAL A 680 -12.09 9.80 -6.16
N GLU A 681 -12.73 8.88 -6.88
CA GLU A 681 -12.08 8.15 -7.98
C GLU A 681 -11.60 9.11 -9.09
N SER A 682 -12.43 10.06 -9.49
CA SER A 682 -12.07 11.04 -10.54
C SER A 682 -10.80 11.83 -10.19
N MET A 683 -10.59 12.17 -8.91
CA MET A 683 -9.37 12.82 -8.42
C MET A 683 -8.13 11.93 -8.57
N VAL A 684 -8.24 10.64 -8.22
CA VAL A 684 -7.13 9.66 -8.32
C VAL A 684 -6.78 9.41 -9.79
N TRP A 685 -7.81 9.26 -10.63
CA TRP A 685 -7.64 9.06 -12.06
C TRP A 685 -7.01 10.30 -12.74
N GLU A 686 -7.39 11.53 -12.35
CA GLU A 686 -6.73 12.77 -12.82
C GLU A 686 -5.22 12.70 -12.56
N THR A 687 -4.82 12.36 -11.34
CA THR A 687 -3.40 12.35 -10.94
C THR A 687 -2.60 11.33 -11.74
N ARG A 688 -3.16 10.13 -11.93
CA ARG A 688 -2.53 9.03 -12.66
C ARG A 688 -2.45 9.28 -14.17
N ILE A 689 -3.49 9.86 -14.77
CA ILE A 689 -3.44 10.26 -16.20
C ILE A 689 -2.52 11.46 -16.40
N PHE A 690 -2.46 12.41 -15.45
CA PHE A 690 -1.49 13.52 -15.51
C PHE A 690 -0.04 13.02 -15.49
N VAL A 691 0.31 12.11 -14.57
CA VAL A 691 1.65 11.50 -14.53
C VAL A 691 1.91 10.64 -15.77
N ARG A 692 0.91 9.90 -16.29
CA ARG A 692 1.02 9.19 -17.57
C ARG A 692 1.35 10.13 -18.72
N GLU A 693 0.69 11.28 -18.81
CA GLU A 693 0.93 12.29 -19.84
C GLU A 693 2.34 12.89 -19.71
N MET A 694 2.81 13.16 -18.49
CA MET A 694 4.20 13.58 -18.25
C MET A 694 5.22 12.54 -18.77
N ILE A 695 4.96 11.23 -18.59
CA ILE A 695 5.83 10.15 -19.08
C ILE A 695 5.67 9.90 -20.59
N ARG A 696 4.47 10.10 -21.15
CA ARG A 696 4.19 9.86 -22.57
C ARG A 696 4.73 10.98 -23.46
N SER A 697 4.52 12.22 -23.05
CA SER A 697 4.88 13.43 -23.78
C SER A 697 6.22 14.03 -23.31
N ASP A 698 6.92 13.35 -22.39
CA ASP A 698 8.19 13.77 -21.76
C ASP A 698 8.18 15.22 -21.25
N LEU A 699 7.10 15.58 -20.53
CA LEU A 699 6.86 16.96 -20.13
C LEU A 699 7.92 17.44 -19.12
N PRO A 700 8.39 18.70 -19.23
CA PRO A 700 9.29 19.33 -18.26
C PRO A 700 8.77 19.24 -16.83
N ILE A 701 9.67 19.08 -15.87
CA ILE A 701 9.33 18.79 -14.47
C ILE A 701 8.52 19.92 -13.80
N GLY A 702 8.66 21.17 -14.26
CA GLY A 702 7.84 22.30 -13.81
C GLY A 702 6.33 22.05 -13.92
N ASN A 703 5.88 21.14 -14.81
CA ASN A 703 4.49 20.69 -14.88
C ASN A 703 3.97 20.04 -13.59
N VAL A 704 4.84 19.53 -12.72
CA VAL A 704 4.46 19.06 -11.37
C VAL A 704 3.93 20.21 -10.51
N ILE A 705 4.45 21.42 -10.71
CA ILE A 705 4.12 22.64 -9.96
C ILE A 705 2.99 23.41 -10.63
N ASP A 706 3.15 23.70 -11.92
CA ASP A 706 2.23 24.51 -12.71
C ASP A 706 2.10 23.99 -14.15
N SER A 707 0.88 23.93 -14.65
CA SER A 707 0.58 23.40 -15.98
C SER A 707 -0.67 24.09 -16.51
N ASP A 708 -0.70 24.39 -17.79
CA ASP A 708 -1.81 25.05 -18.48
C ASP A 708 -2.98 24.12 -18.82
N PHE A 709 -2.92 22.85 -18.38
CA PHE A 709 -4.00 21.88 -18.54
C PHE A 709 -4.27 21.07 -17.26
N ALA A 710 -5.45 20.45 -17.22
CA ALA A 710 -5.83 19.42 -16.26
C ALA A 710 -6.50 18.25 -16.99
N PHE A 711 -6.62 17.10 -16.32
CA PHE A 711 -7.41 15.97 -16.83
C PHE A 711 -8.73 15.90 -16.08
N LEU A 712 -9.83 16.21 -16.75
CA LEU A 712 -11.13 16.44 -16.11
C LEU A 712 -12.24 15.64 -16.79
N ASN A 713 -13.14 15.12 -15.97
CA ASN A 713 -14.48 14.67 -16.37
C ASN A 713 -15.51 15.67 -15.82
N GLU A 714 -16.77 15.54 -16.19
CA GLU A 714 -17.84 16.48 -15.78
C GLU A 714 -17.99 16.59 -14.25
N ARG A 715 -17.80 15.48 -13.51
CA ARG A 715 -17.91 15.52 -12.05
C ARG A 715 -16.77 16.33 -11.42
N LEU A 716 -15.54 16.17 -11.90
CA LEU A 716 -14.36 16.86 -11.40
C LEU A 716 -14.31 18.32 -11.88
N ALA A 717 -14.67 18.58 -13.13
CA ALA A 717 -14.78 19.94 -13.69
C ALA A 717 -15.77 20.81 -12.89
N ARG A 718 -16.96 20.27 -12.56
CA ARG A 718 -17.94 20.94 -11.67
C ARG A 718 -17.45 21.14 -10.24
N HIS A 719 -16.50 20.32 -9.76
CA HIS A 719 -15.85 20.52 -8.46
C HIS A 719 -14.81 21.65 -8.53
N TYR A 720 -14.06 21.75 -9.63
CA TYR A 720 -13.06 22.79 -9.87
C TYR A 720 -13.66 24.14 -10.32
N GLY A 721 -14.90 24.16 -10.80
CA GLY A 721 -15.53 25.37 -11.35
C GLY A 721 -15.10 25.64 -12.80
N ILE A 722 -14.85 24.59 -13.57
CA ILE A 722 -14.45 24.64 -14.98
C ILE A 722 -15.63 24.18 -15.83
N ASP A 723 -16.09 25.05 -16.73
CA ASP A 723 -17.20 24.77 -17.64
C ASP A 723 -16.71 24.09 -18.94
N GLY A 724 -17.66 23.59 -19.75
CA GLY A 724 -17.37 23.03 -21.08
C GLY A 724 -16.92 21.57 -21.11
N VAL A 725 -16.77 20.92 -19.95
CA VAL A 725 -16.46 19.49 -19.83
C VAL A 725 -17.74 18.70 -19.60
N SER A 726 -17.98 17.67 -20.41
CA SER A 726 -19.16 16.79 -20.29
C SER A 726 -18.77 15.31 -20.27
N GLY A 727 -19.48 14.52 -19.48
CA GLY A 727 -19.34 13.08 -19.39
C GLY A 727 -18.33 12.54 -18.37
N GLY A 728 -18.27 11.21 -18.25
CA GLY A 728 -17.48 10.50 -17.22
C GLY A 728 -16.00 10.30 -17.54
N ASP A 729 -15.63 10.30 -18.82
CA ASP A 729 -14.24 10.15 -19.27
C ASP A 729 -13.39 11.38 -18.98
N LEU A 730 -12.15 11.15 -18.53
CA LEU A 730 -11.16 12.22 -18.33
C LEU A 730 -10.63 12.75 -19.66
N GLN A 731 -10.78 14.04 -19.87
CA GLN A 731 -10.36 14.77 -21.06
C GLN A 731 -9.22 15.73 -20.69
N LYS A 732 -8.24 15.94 -21.59
CA LYS A 732 -7.22 16.98 -21.41
C LYS A 732 -7.86 18.34 -21.70
N VAL A 733 -8.00 19.17 -20.66
CA VAL A 733 -8.73 20.45 -20.70
C VAL A 733 -7.74 21.58 -20.42
N ALA A 734 -7.68 22.56 -21.33
CA ALA A 734 -6.90 23.78 -21.14
C ALA A 734 -7.52 24.63 -20.01
N LEU A 735 -6.68 25.13 -19.12
CA LEU A 735 -7.08 25.94 -17.97
C LEU A 735 -7.12 27.43 -18.34
N PRO A 736 -8.07 28.21 -17.77
CA PRO A 736 -8.01 29.66 -17.84
C PRO A 736 -6.70 30.20 -17.28
N ALA A 737 -6.14 31.26 -17.88
CA ALA A 737 -4.83 31.81 -17.50
C ALA A 737 -4.75 32.34 -16.06
N ASN A 738 -5.89 32.59 -15.40
CA ASN A 738 -6.01 33.00 -14.00
C ASN A 738 -6.52 31.87 -13.08
N SER A 739 -6.51 30.62 -13.56
CA SER A 739 -6.98 29.47 -12.79
C SER A 739 -6.06 29.20 -11.59
N PRO A 740 -6.60 28.90 -10.39
CA PRO A 740 -5.80 28.41 -9.27
C PRO A 740 -5.42 26.92 -9.42
N ARG A 741 -5.82 26.25 -10.51
CA ARG A 741 -5.48 24.86 -10.83
C ARG A 741 -4.19 24.77 -11.66
N GLY A 742 -3.82 23.55 -12.05
CA GLY A 742 -2.62 23.27 -12.85
C GLY A 742 -1.50 22.70 -11.98
N GLY A 743 -0.86 21.65 -12.47
CA GLY A 743 0.13 20.85 -11.73
C GLY A 743 -0.47 20.02 -10.58
N ILE A 744 0.35 19.13 -10.03
CA ILE A 744 -0.05 18.15 -9.01
C ILE A 744 -0.44 18.83 -7.69
N LEU A 745 0.24 19.92 -7.31
CA LEU A 745 0.00 20.68 -6.06
C LEU A 745 -1.46 21.10 -5.83
N THR A 746 -2.22 21.31 -6.92
CA THR A 746 -3.57 21.89 -6.87
C THR A 746 -4.67 20.88 -7.26
N GLN A 747 -4.31 19.60 -7.44
CA GLN A 747 -5.25 18.51 -7.67
C GLN A 747 -5.95 18.11 -6.36
N ALA A 748 -7.24 17.81 -6.43
CA ALA A 748 -8.07 17.54 -5.26
C ALA A 748 -7.69 16.23 -4.53
N SER A 749 -7.09 15.27 -5.21
CA SER A 749 -6.48 14.07 -4.61
C SER A 749 -5.46 14.45 -3.55
N ILE A 750 -4.50 15.31 -3.91
CA ILE A 750 -3.42 15.81 -3.05
C ILE A 750 -3.97 16.63 -1.90
N LEU A 751 -4.92 17.51 -2.21
CA LEU A 751 -5.54 18.39 -1.23
C LEU A 751 -6.43 17.64 -0.22
N LYS A 752 -6.89 16.43 -0.58
CA LYS A 752 -7.62 15.49 0.29
C LYS A 752 -6.69 14.64 1.16
N VAL A 753 -5.65 14.01 0.60
CA VAL A 753 -4.72 13.16 1.39
C VAL A 753 -3.90 13.96 2.41
N SER A 754 -3.75 15.28 2.17
CA SER A 754 -3.13 16.22 3.11
C SER A 754 -4.09 16.85 4.14
N ALA A 755 -5.37 16.44 4.17
CA ALA A 755 -6.39 16.92 5.11
C ALA A 755 -6.85 15.80 6.08
N ASP A 756 -7.64 16.14 7.12
CA ASP A 756 -8.19 15.15 8.07
C ASP A 756 -9.70 14.88 7.94
N GLY A 757 -10.37 15.55 6.99
CA GLY A 757 -11.81 15.43 6.72
C GLY A 757 -12.70 16.36 7.55
N PHE A 758 -12.29 16.78 8.74
CA PHE A 758 -12.99 17.82 9.51
C PHE A 758 -12.39 19.19 9.21
N THR A 759 -11.07 19.26 9.18
CA THR A 759 -10.28 20.47 8.97
C THR A 759 -9.17 20.26 7.94
N THR A 760 -8.68 21.38 7.44
CA THR A 760 -7.43 21.45 6.68
C THR A 760 -6.30 21.76 7.65
N SER A 761 -5.11 21.19 7.42
CA SER A 761 -3.95 21.39 8.29
C SER A 761 -2.80 22.00 7.47
N PRO A 762 -2.48 23.30 7.66
CA PRO A 762 -1.34 23.92 7.02
C PRO A 762 -0.04 23.16 7.31
N VAL A 763 0.14 22.68 8.54
CA VAL A 763 1.32 21.90 8.94
C VAL A 763 1.45 20.61 8.12
N LYS A 764 0.39 19.79 8.02
CA LYS A 764 0.43 18.56 7.21
C LYS A 764 0.66 18.85 5.72
N ARG A 765 -0.01 19.87 5.18
CA ARG A 765 0.14 20.33 3.79
C ARG A 765 1.57 20.81 3.51
N GLY A 766 2.14 21.57 4.43
CA GLY A 766 3.52 22.06 4.35
C GLY A 766 4.56 20.95 4.38
N VAL A 767 4.44 20.02 5.35
CA VAL A 767 5.28 18.82 5.41
C VAL A 767 5.17 18.00 4.12
N TRP A 768 3.95 17.83 3.58
CA TRP A 768 3.73 17.10 2.34
C TRP A 768 4.43 17.77 1.15
N VAL A 769 4.33 19.10 0.98
CA VAL A 769 5.02 19.82 -0.11
C VAL A 769 6.54 19.70 0.04
N LEU A 770 7.06 19.90 1.26
CA LEU A 770 8.49 19.82 1.54
C LEU A 770 9.07 18.42 1.29
N GLU A 771 8.41 17.36 1.76
CA GLU A 771 8.87 15.98 1.58
C GLU A 771 8.62 15.45 0.16
N ARG A 772 7.41 15.64 -0.38
CA ARG A 772 6.97 14.98 -1.63
C ARG A 772 7.36 15.76 -2.88
N ILE A 773 7.44 17.08 -2.82
CA ILE A 773 7.76 17.92 -3.98
C ILE A 773 9.18 18.49 -3.90
N VAL A 774 9.51 19.23 -2.83
CA VAL A 774 10.79 19.96 -2.72
C VAL A 774 11.99 19.05 -2.41
N GLY A 775 11.79 17.96 -1.67
CA GLY A 775 12.87 17.04 -1.28
C GLY A 775 13.63 17.47 -0.02
N GLU A 776 13.05 18.33 0.80
CA GLU A 776 13.60 18.82 2.05
C GLU A 776 12.64 18.53 3.21
N PRO A 777 12.45 17.24 3.57
CA PRO A 777 11.57 16.88 4.68
C PRO A 777 12.00 17.62 5.97
N PRO A 778 11.05 18.20 6.72
CA PRO A 778 11.37 18.87 7.97
C PRO A 778 11.98 17.88 8.98
N PRO A 779 12.81 18.37 9.93
CA PRO A 779 13.34 17.52 10.99
C PRO A 779 12.21 16.92 11.83
N ALA A 780 12.47 15.76 12.42
CA ALA A 780 11.55 15.15 13.38
C ALA A 780 11.27 16.14 14.54
N PRO A 781 10.01 16.21 15.05
CA PRO A 781 9.68 17.10 16.15
C PRO A 781 10.52 16.74 17.40
N PRO A 782 10.95 17.75 18.20
CA PRO A 782 11.62 17.49 19.46
C PRO A 782 10.80 16.57 20.39
N PRO A 783 11.43 15.70 21.21
CA PRO A 783 10.70 14.79 22.11
C PRO A 783 9.70 15.51 23.02
N ASP A 784 10.02 16.72 23.44
CA ASP A 784 9.23 17.53 24.37
C ASP A 784 8.12 18.34 23.68
N ALA A 785 8.06 18.35 22.34
CA ALA A 785 7.08 19.14 21.57
C ALA A 785 5.63 18.70 21.80
N GLY A 786 5.42 17.46 22.27
CA GLY A 786 4.10 16.97 22.70
C GLY A 786 3.72 17.31 24.15
N GLY A 787 4.61 17.96 24.92
CA GLY A 787 4.42 18.24 26.35
C GLY A 787 4.02 19.67 26.71
N ILE A 788 4.28 20.63 25.82
CA ILE A 788 4.00 22.06 26.04
C ILE A 788 3.18 22.60 24.87
N GLU A 789 1.85 22.50 24.95
CA GLU A 789 0.96 23.25 24.07
C GLU A 789 1.10 24.76 24.39
N PRO A 790 1.56 25.62 23.45
CA PRO A 790 1.62 27.05 23.68
C PRO A 790 0.20 27.62 23.85
N ASP A 791 0.06 28.67 24.65
CA ASP A 791 -1.26 29.29 24.90
C ASP A 791 -1.81 29.95 23.63
N THR A 792 -2.66 29.21 22.91
CA THR A 792 -3.36 29.67 21.71
C THR A 792 -4.65 30.44 22.01
N ARG A 793 -5.06 30.58 23.29
CA ARG A 793 -6.35 31.18 23.67
C ARG A 793 -6.52 32.59 23.07
N GLY A 794 -7.75 32.88 22.64
CA GLY A 794 -8.06 34.11 21.91
C GLY A 794 -7.42 34.20 20.53
N ALA A 795 -7.06 33.09 19.90
CA ALA A 795 -6.85 33.01 18.46
C ALA A 795 -8.12 32.46 17.82
N THR A 796 -8.57 33.11 16.75
CA THR A 796 -9.84 32.87 16.06
C THR A 796 -9.64 32.18 14.71
N THR A 797 -8.44 32.24 14.14
CA THR A 797 -8.05 31.56 12.89
C THR A 797 -6.94 30.54 13.12
N VAL A 798 -6.83 29.54 12.25
CA VAL A 798 -5.72 28.57 12.23
C VAL A 798 -4.37 29.27 12.09
N ARG A 799 -4.32 30.37 11.31
CA ARG A 799 -3.13 31.20 11.12
C ARG A 799 -2.72 31.92 12.40
N GLU A 800 -3.65 32.52 13.14
CA GLU A 800 -3.38 33.13 14.45
C GLU A 800 -2.91 32.08 15.48
N GLN A 801 -3.47 30.87 15.45
CA GLN A 801 -3.03 29.78 16.32
C GLN A 801 -1.58 29.38 16.02
N LEU A 802 -1.21 29.20 14.75
CA LEU A 802 0.16 28.89 14.34
C LEU A 802 1.15 30.03 14.60
N ILE A 803 0.75 31.29 14.38
CA ILE A 803 1.57 32.46 14.74
C ILE A 803 1.81 32.52 16.26
N LYS A 804 0.83 32.17 17.10
CA LYS A 804 1.04 32.05 18.55
C LYS A 804 1.91 30.85 18.91
N HIS A 805 1.73 29.70 18.26
CA HIS A 805 2.57 28.51 18.44
C HIS A 805 4.04 28.80 18.13
N ARG A 806 4.30 29.56 17.06
CA ARG A 806 5.61 30.07 16.64
C ARG A 806 6.23 31.15 17.53
N ARG A 807 5.58 31.59 18.62
CA ARG A 807 6.22 32.52 19.58
C ARG A 807 7.30 31.85 20.43
N ASN A 808 7.31 30.52 20.50
CA ASN A 808 8.41 29.77 21.08
C ASN A 808 9.52 29.60 20.02
N GLU A 809 10.74 30.04 20.32
CA GLU A 809 11.88 29.97 19.39
C GLU A 809 12.17 28.55 18.90
N SER A 810 11.98 27.53 19.77
CA SER A 810 12.17 26.14 19.38
C SER A 810 11.18 25.69 18.30
N CYS A 811 9.91 26.10 18.40
CA CYS A 811 8.87 25.79 17.44
C CYS A 811 9.03 26.63 16.16
N ALA A 812 9.41 27.91 16.29
CA ALA A 812 9.64 28.83 15.18
C ALA A 812 10.67 28.29 14.17
N SER A 813 11.76 27.70 14.68
CA SER A 813 12.88 27.18 13.88
C SER A 813 12.47 26.22 12.76
N CYS A 814 11.46 25.37 13.01
CA CYS A 814 10.95 24.40 12.05
C CYS A 814 9.75 24.95 11.28
N HIS A 815 8.81 25.60 11.98
CA HIS A 815 7.57 26.10 11.39
C HIS A 815 7.77 27.25 10.40
N GLN A 816 8.90 27.96 10.43
CA GLN A 816 9.22 28.99 9.42
C GLN A 816 9.27 28.40 8.00
N GLY A 817 9.78 27.18 7.82
CA GLY A 817 9.77 26.50 6.51
C GLY A 817 8.49 25.72 6.22
N ILE A 818 7.84 25.18 7.24
CA ILE A 818 6.66 24.29 7.09
C ILE A 818 5.38 25.07 6.82
N ASP A 819 5.09 26.12 7.61
CA ASP A 819 3.78 26.77 7.57
C ASP A 819 3.47 27.49 6.24
N PRO A 820 4.41 28.20 5.58
CA PRO A 820 4.06 28.96 4.37
C PRO A 820 3.59 28.10 3.18
N PRO A 821 4.27 27.01 2.78
CA PRO A 821 3.72 26.07 1.79
C PRO A 821 2.35 25.50 2.19
N GLY A 822 2.11 25.34 3.48
CA GLY A 822 0.81 24.99 4.04
C GLY A 822 -0.27 26.04 3.79
N PHE A 823 0.01 27.31 4.11
CA PHE A 823 -0.91 28.43 3.93
C PHE A 823 -1.28 28.65 2.47
N ALA A 824 -0.34 28.51 1.53
CA ALA A 824 -0.62 28.61 0.08
C ALA A 824 -1.76 27.69 -0.36
N LEU A 825 -1.85 26.49 0.24
CA LEU A 825 -2.85 25.47 -0.06
C LEU A 825 -4.16 25.65 0.74
N GLU A 826 -4.23 26.57 1.71
CA GLU A 826 -5.46 26.81 2.48
C GLU A 826 -6.58 27.47 1.68
N SER A 827 -6.30 27.96 0.46
CA SER A 827 -7.32 28.33 -0.53
C SER A 827 -8.14 27.13 -1.03
N PHE A 828 -7.85 25.91 -0.58
CA PHE A 828 -8.63 24.72 -0.89
C PHE A 828 -9.14 24.00 0.37
N ASP A 829 -10.36 23.48 0.30
CA ASP A 829 -11.03 22.73 1.37
C ASP A 829 -10.49 21.28 1.55
N VAL A 830 -11.15 20.49 2.42
CA VAL A 830 -10.76 19.11 2.76
C VAL A 830 -10.94 18.09 1.63
N MET A 831 -11.62 18.47 0.55
CA MET A 831 -11.75 17.71 -0.70
C MET A 831 -11.06 18.46 -1.85
N GLY A 832 -10.27 19.51 -1.59
CA GLY A 832 -9.61 20.28 -2.63
C GLY A 832 -10.49 21.25 -3.42
N GLY A 833 -11.72 21.52 -2.97
CA GLY A 833 -12.57 22.57 -3.55
C GLY A 833 -12.04 23.96 -3.22
N TYR A 834 -12.03 24.89 -4.18
CA TYR A 834 -11.52 26.25 -3.95
C TYR A 834 -12.44 27.03 -2.98
N ARG A 835 -11.85 27.77 -2.04
CA ARG A 835 -12.53 28.54 -1.00
C ARG A 835 -11.79 29.84 -0.68
N THR A 836 -12.54 30.86 -0.26
CA THR A 836 -12.00 32.13 0.28
C THR A 836 -12.26 32.30 1.78
N ARG A 837 -13.10 31.42 2.37
CA ARG A 837 -13.44 31.40 3.80
C ARG A 837 -13.48 29.96 4.32
N TYR A 838 -13.17 29.78 5.59
CA TYR A 838 -13.28 28.48 6.28
C TYR A 838 -14.76 28.10 6.52
N ARG A 839 -15.06 26.81 6.65
CA ARG A 839 -16.38 26.33 7.13
C ARG A 839 -16.45 26.39 8.66
N SER A 840 -17.66 26.52 9.18
CA SER A 840 -17.96 26.54 10.62
C SER A 840 -19.25 25.76 10.93
N LEU A 841 -19.45 25.37 12.19
CA LEU A 841 -20.70 24.77 12.67
C LEU A 841 -21.58 25.71 13.49
N GLU A 842 -21.01 26.80 14.01
CA GLU A 842 -21.66 27.65 15.02
C GLU A 842 -21.58 29.15 14.67
N ASN A 843 -20.36 29.63 14.39
CA ASN A 843 -20.06 31.05 14.22
C ASN A 843 -19.72 31.38 12.76
N GLY A 844 -20.39 32.39 12.19
CA GLY A 844 -20.12 32.87 10.83
C GLY A 844 -21.39 33.21 10.05
N ASP A 845 -21.21 33.52 8.78
CA ASP A 845 -22.28 33.95 7.87
C ASP A 845 -23.02 32.72 7.34
N LYS A 846 -24.36 32.70 7.46
CA LYS A 846 -25.19 31.56 7.02
C LYS A 846 -25.44 31.65 5.53
N GLU A 847 -24.77 30.78 4.78
CA GLU A 847 -24.78 30.80 3.33
C GLU A 847 -25.55 29.62 2.72
N ILE A 848 -25.93 29.81 1.45
CA ILE A 848 -26.60 28.77 0.64
C ILE A 848 -25.71 28.44 -0.56
N LEU A 849 -24.82 27.47 -0.37
CA LEU A 849 -24.01 26.93 -1.47
C LEU A 849 -24.93 26.26 -2.49
N ARG A 850 -24.75 26.62 -3.77
CA ARG A 850 -25.42 25.97 -4.90
C ARG A 850 -24.42 25.10 -5.65
N ARG A 851 -24.76 23.84 -5.90
CA ARG A 851 -23.99 22.94 -6.78
C ARG A 851 -24.96 22.34 -7.80
N GLY A 852 -24.99 22.93 -8.99
CA GLY A 852 -26.04 22.67 -9.98
C GLY A 852 -27.44 22.95 -9.39
N PRO A 853 -28.39 22.00 -9.48
CA PRO A 853 -29.74 22.17 -8.92
C PRO A 853 -29.82 22.11 -7.38
N LEU A 854 -28.75 21.66 -6.71
CA LEU A 854 -28.77 21.37 -5.27
C LEU A 854 -28.38 22.58 -4.43
N GLN A 855 -29.03 22.76 -3.28
CA GLN A 855 -28.65 23.73 -2.27
C GLN A 855 -28.25 23.09 -0.94
N TYR A 856 -27.16 23.63 -0.38
CA TYR A 856 -26.59 23.21 0.89
C TYR A 856 -26.51 24.41 1.83
N LYS A 857 -27.04 24.23 3.05
CA LYS A 857 -26.90 25.23 4.11
C LYS A 857 -25.54 25.03 4.76
N ILE A 858 -24.73 26.07 4.70
CA ILE A 858 -23.36 26.12 5.19
C ILE A 858 -23.21 27.34 6.11
N ILE A 859 -22.13 27.37 6.90
CA ILE A 859 -21.74 28.56 7.65
C ILE A 859 -20.31 28.89 7.24
N GLU A 860 -20.10 30.11 6.73
CA GLU A 860 -18.78 30.62 6.37
C GLU A 860 -18.19 31.34 7.58
N GLY A 861 -17.18 30.71 8.16
CA GLY A 861 -16.38 31.26 9.25
C GLY A 861 -15.39 32.31 8.74
N GLN A 862 -14.19 32.32 9.31
CA GLN A 862 -13.18 33.35 9.04
C GLN A 862 -12.65 33.30 7.59
N PRO A 863 -12.16 34.44 7.04
CA PRO A 863 -11.47 34.44 5.76
C PRO A 863 -10.20 33.59 5.78
N VAL A 864 -9.83 33.06 4.62
CA VAL A 864 -8.54 32.42 4.38
C VAL A 864 -7.51 33.51 4.08
N ASP A 865 -6.38 33.47 4.78
CA ASP A 865 -5.17 34.21 4.41
C ASP A 865 -4.13 33.18 3.92
N PRO A 866 -3.98 33.01 2.60
CA PRO A 866 -3.04 32.05 2.03
C PRO A 866 -1.62 32.60 1.91
N SER A 867 -1.37 33.87 2.24
CA SER A 867 -0.09 34.53 1.99
C SER A 867 1.03 34.00 2.88
N GLY A 868 2.28 34.15 2.44
CA GLY A 868 3.45 33.74 3.22
C GLY A 868 4.76 34.18 2.60
N GLU A 869 5.84 33.58 3.08
CA GLU A 869 7.20 33.85 2.64
C GLU A 869 7.96 32.52 2.50
N VAL A 870 8.60 32.30 1.36
CA VAL A 870 9.51 31.17 1.09
C VAL A 870 10.68 31.66 0.26
N LEU A 871 11.88 31.09 0.45
CA LEU A 871 13.06 31.41 -0.36
C LEU A 871 13.38 32.93 -0.37
N ASP A 872 13.22 33.58 0.79
CA ASP A 872 13.35 35.04 0.99
C ASP A 872 12.43 35.89 0.08
N ALA A 873 11.34 35.30 -0.42
CA ALA A 873 10.35 35.95 -1.27
C ALA A 873 8.93 35.76 -0.72
N SER A 874 8.17 36.86 -0.63
CA SER A 874 6.76 36.84 -0.24
C SER A 874 5.86 36.41 -1.40
N PHE A 875 4.77 35.72 -1.11
CA PHE A 875 3.71 35.38 -2.05
C PHE A 875 2.33 35.74 -1.47
N SER A 876 1.42 36.19 -2.33
CA SER A 876 0.08 36.60 -1.91
C SER A 876 -0.94 35.46 -1.95
N ASP A 877 -0.79 34.54 -2.90
CA ASP A 877 -1.71 33.44 -3.16
C ASP A 877 -1.00 32.17 -3.71
N ILE A 878 -1.80 31.16 -4.09
CA ILE A 878 -1.30 29.91 -4.69
C ILE A 878 -0.60 30.10 -6.04
N GLN A 879 -0.98 31.09 -6.85
CA GLN A 879 -0.36 31.33 -8.16
C GLN A 879 1.04 31.93 -7.97
N ASP A 880 1.18 32.89 -7.06
CA ASP A 880 2.49 33.43 -6.68
C ASP A 880 3.39 32.35 -6.07
N PHE A 881 2.84 31.51 -5.17
CA PHE A 881 3.58 30.39 -4.60
C PHE A 881 4.07 29.39 -5.65
N LYS A 882 3.22 29.03 -6.62
CA LYS A 882 3.59 28.18 -7.76
C LYS A 882 4.71 28.81 -8.61
N LYS A 883 4.64 30.12 -8.90
CA LYS A 883 5.71 30.86 -9.63
C LYS A 883 7.04 30.90 -8.86
N LEU A 884 7.02 30.84 -7.52
CA LEU A 884 8.23 30.72 -6.72
C LEU A 884 8.80 29.30 -6.79
N LEU A 885 7.97 28.27 -6.60
CA LEU A 885 8.41 26.87 -6.69
C LEU A 885 8.88 26.46 -8.08
N ALA A 886 8.29 26.98 -9.16
CA ALA A 886 8.71 26.70 -10.54
C ALA A 886 10.10 27.26 -10.91
N LYS A 887 10.75 28.03 -10.02
CA LYS A 887 12.17 28.42 -10.16
C LYS A 887 13.13 27.34 -9.64
N GLU A 888 12.62 26.40 -8.85
CA GLU A 888 13.37 25.32 -8.20
C GLU A 888 13.31 24.00 -9.00
N ASP A 889 13.06 24.05 -10.31
CA ASP A 889 12.85 22.88 -11.18
C ASP A 889 13.96 21.82 -11.03
N ARG A 890 15.24 22.21 -10.96
CA ARG A 890 16.35 21.27 -10.73
C ARG A 890 16.25 20.55 -9.38
N LYS A 891 15.76 21.22 -8.34
CA LYS A 891 15.59 20.69 -6.98
C LYS A 891 14.42 19.71 -6.93
N ILE A 892 13.32 20.05 -7.60
CA ILE A 892 12.14 19.18 -7.78
C ILE A 892 12.53 17.94 -8.60
N ALA A 893 13.24 18.11 -9.71
CA ALA A 893 13.82 17.03 -10.51
C ALA A 893 14.71 16.12 -9.67
N ARG A 894 15.60 16.67 -8.83
CA ARG A 894 16.46 15.90 -7.92
C ARG A 894 15.65 15.03 -6.95
N ASN A 895 14.59 15.56 -6.35
CA ASN A 895 13.73 14.79 -5.45
C ASN A 895 13.02 13.64 -6.18
N ILE A 896 12.42 13.93 -7.33
CA ILE A 896 11.68 12.94 -8.12
C ILE A 896 12.64 11.88 -8.70
N LEU A 897 13.81 12.28 -9.21
CA LEU A 897 14.87 11.38 -9.65
C LEU A 897 15.36 10.47 -8.53
N ASN A 898 15.57 10.99 -7.31
CA ASN A 898 15.88 10.16 -6.15
C ASN A 898 14.77 9.14 -5.86
N ARG A 899 13.51 9.56 -5.86
CA ARG A 899 12.36 8.65 -5.64
C ARG A 899 12.28 7.56 -6.71
N LEU A 900 12.53 7.90 -7.98
CA LEU A 900 12.62 6.94 -9.10
C LEU A 900 13.82 5.99 -8.97
N LEU A 901 14.97 6.48 -8.52
CA LEU A 901 16.18 5.67 -8.26
C LEU A 901 15.92 4.65 -7.15
N VAL A 902 15.33 5.07 -6.03
CA VAL A 902 14.99 4.14 -4.94
C VAL A 902 13.90 3.17 -5.38
N HIS A 903 12.86 3.62 -6.07
CA HIS A 903 11.78 2.74 -6.54
C HIS A 903 12.28 1.68 -7.55
N SER A 904 13.18 2.06 -8.47
CA SER A 904 13.75 1.16 -9.49
C SER A 904 14.77 0.15 -8.96
N THR A 905 15.45 0.45 -7.85
CA THR A 905 16.57 -0.37 -7.36
C THR A 905 16.36 -0.96 -5.95
N GLY A 906 15.52 -0.35 -5.12
CA GLY A 906 15.30 -0.73 -3.73
C GLY A 906 16.41 -0.32 -2.76
N ALA A 907 17.37 0.49 -3.22
CA ALA A 907 18.40 1.10 -2.38
C ALA A 907 18.20 2.61 -2.31
N VAL A 908 18.34 3.15 -1.10
CA VAL A 908 18.44 4.60 -0.86
C VAL A 908 19.75 5.09 -1.48
N ALA A 909 19.75 6.27 -2.11
CA ALA A 909 20.96 6.89 -2.61
C ALA A 909 21.98 7.09 -1.47
N THR A 910 23.22 6.64 -1.68
CA THR A 910 24.29 6.79 -0.69
C THR A 910 25.07 8.09 -0.92
N TYR A 911 26.24 8.26 -0.28
CA TYR A 911 27.08 9.43 -0.53
C TYR A 911 27.65 9.40 -1.96
N SER A 912 28.20 8.26 -2.37
CA SER A 912 28.79 8.05 -3.70
C SER A 912 27.80 8.25 -4.86
N ASP A 913 26.51 8.01 -4.64
CA ASP A 913 25.48 8.17 -5.67
C ASP A 913 25.25 9.65 -6.05
N ARG A 914 25.63 10.61 -5.18
CA ARG A 914 25.33 12.06 -5.34
C ARG A 914 25.90 12.67 -6.62
N GLN A 915 27.16 12.37 -6.94
CA GLN A 915 27.78 12.92 -8.16
C GLN A 915 27.10 12.41 -9.42
N VAL A 916 26.69 11.13 -9.44
CA VAL A 916 25.95 10.53 -10.55
C VAL A 916 24.57 11.17 -10.68
N ILE A 917 23.89 11.47 -9.56
CA ILE A 917 22.60 12.20 -9.57
C ILE A 917 22.75 13.59 -10.20
N GLU A 918 23.80 14.36 -9.86
CA GLU A 918 24.03 15.67 -10.50
C GLU A 918 24.33 15.53 -12.01
N GLN A 919 25.14 14.55 -12.42
CA GLN A 919 25.41 14.27 -13.83
C GLN A 919 24.14 13.91 -14.62
N LEU A 920 23.21 13.17 -13.99
CA LEU A 920 21.90 12.89 -14.59
C LEU A 920 21.06 14.16 -14.72
N LEU A 921 21.08 15.06 -13.74
CA LEU A 921 20.37 16.33 -13.83
C LEU A 921 20.95 17.20 -14.96
N ASP A 922 22.28 17.33 -15.05
CA ASP A 922 22.97 18.05 -16.12
C ASP A 922 22.61 17.49 -17.51
N ALA A 923 22.62 16.17 -17.66
CA ALA A 923 22.27 15.50 -18.92
C ALA A 923 20.79 15.67 -19.33
N ASN A 924 19.89 15.98 -18.38
CA ASN A 924 18.46 16.15 -18.63
C ASN A 924 18.01 17.62 -18.61
N GLU A 925 18.88 18.59 -18.30
CA GLU A 925 18.54 20.02 -18.19
C GLU A 925 17.94 20.56 -19.51
N ALA A 926 18.49 20.17 -20.65
CA ALA A 926 18.01 20.60 -21.98
C ALA A 926 16.56 20.16 -22.31
N SER A 927 16.03 19.14 -21.62
CA SER A 927 14.62 18.71 -21.73
C SER A 927 13.70 19.38 -20.70
N GLY A 928 14.22 20.28 -19.87
CA GLY A 928 13.52 20.77 -18.67
C GLY A 928 13.30 19.67 -17.64
N TYR A 929 14.25 18.73 -17.54
CA TYR A 929 14.16 17.54 -16.68
C TYR A 929 12.93 16.66 -16.98
N GLY A 930 12.68 16.39 -18.26
CA GLY A 930 11.52 15.63 -18.74
C GLY A 930 11.36 14.29 -18.03
N LEU A 931 10.14 13.97 -17.56
CA LEU A 931 9.92 12.83 -16.66
C LEU A 931 10.24 11.47 -17.30
N ARG A 932 10.01 11.31 -18.61
CA ARG A 932 10.40 10.09 -19.36
C ARG A 932 11.91 10.01 -19.49
N SER A 933 12.57 11.13 -19.78
CA SER A 933 14.02 11.19 -19.92
C SER A 933 14.73 10.92 -18.58
N LEU A 934 14.22 11.42 -17.45
CA LEU A 934 14.68 11.04 -16.11
C LEU A 934 14.56 9.52 -15.87
N ILE A 935 13.38 8.94 -16.10
CA ILE A 935 13.14 7.47 -15.97
C ILE A 935 14.14 6.67 -16.83
N LEU A 936 14.33 7.07 -18.09
CA LEU A 936 15.21 6.35 -19.01
C LEU A 936 16.69 6.51 -18.67
N SER A 937 17.10 7.68 -18.15
CA SER A 937 18.50 7.96 -17.81
C SER A 937 19.04 7.09 -16.66
N ILE A 938 18.16 6.65 -15.74
CA ILE A 938 18.52 5.72 -14.66
C ILE A 938 19.13 4.41 -15.19
N LEU A 939 18.62 3.89 -16.32
CA LEU A 939 19.05 2.59 -16.86
C LEU A 939 20.55 2.55 -17.23
N GLU A 940 21.16 3.70 -17.47
CA GLU A 940 22.54 3.84 -17.96
C GLU A 940 23.55 3.99 -16.80
N THR A 941 23.06 4.08 -15.56
CA THR A 941 23.87 4.33 -14.35
C THR A 941 24.53 3.08 -13.77
N PRO A 942 25.64 3.21 -13.02
CA PRO A 942 26.14 2.14 -12.16
C PRO A 942 25.09 1.65 -11.16
N MET A 943 24.29 2.56 -10.59
CA MET A 943 23.20 2.29 -9.66
C MET A 943 22.18 1.26 -10.17
N PHE A 944 21.86 1.29 -11.48
CA PHE A 944 20.93 0.35 -12.12
C PHE A 944 21.64 -0.86 -12.74
N LEU A 945 22.87 -0.70 -13.26
CA LEU A 945 23.62 -1.75 -13.96
C LEU A 945 24.43 -2.68 -13.05
N ARG A 946 24.53 -2.36 -11.75
CA ARG A 946 25.26 -3.13 -10.74
C ARG A 946 24.37 -3.46 -9.54
N LYS A 947 24.69 -4.54 -8.85
CA LYS A 947 24.23 -4.77 -7.47
C LYS A 947 25.26 -4.19 -6.53
#